data_AF-A0A970NV73-F1
#
_entry.id   AF-A0A970NV73-F1
#
_cell.length_a   1.000
_cell.length_b   1.000
_cell.length_c   1.000
_cell.angle_alpha   90.00
_cell.angle_beta   90.00
_cell.angle_gamma   90.00
#
_symmetry.space_group_name_H-M   'P 1'
#
loop_
_entity.id
_entity.type
_entity.pdbx_description
1 polymer ?
#
loop_
_entity_poly.entity_id
_entity_poly.type
_entity_poly.pdbx_seq_one_letter_code
_entity_poly.pdbx_strand_id
1 'polypeptide(L)'
;MNCFNLVKKILISLYAMLLSAVLLAQGWTAGVSNMYAAPKEEKLAVPDGYRPWVISHYGRHGARFLTSADQYDIVYDAFAYEEAKGNLTEYGEKVYDKLLSIHKNFEGNAGALTQKGERQQRQIAKRMKKRFRSIFKTHPQISASSSITPRCIHSMQAFCDALGGDIEMRADTADLRVLNPFACLAPCDQQNLSSEASWQPYFRAYCDSLMDTVPFEMKLFKSGYSCSSIPIGTFEARLFSIINNLPCLDFKAPSFAGLFSETETQLLWEMDNINCFHQASAGFPGNDRRYAVCYPLLEEMIMTSDADIKIAGPSVRLRFGHDMTLNGLLTLMEIEGWNKKAGSYAGIKEVFKNWRMPMAGNIQMILFRSEEDGKQPLVRFYLHEKAIELPLTAVGDRLYKWGDFKDYYLGRVATAFRIMAQPACNFLFNIEKEYNGRPMQSFSILNDVVYVGYDSGLCRTYDYLTGRKIAEFPFGCQITSNHCGNLNFHDSLLYVSGDLTNTACYVESVTPEGTRIVQTIHFRLSGDYGGSQAVIDSERGVIVYMRREIKQINASGNRFFISEFPLPKVSEGDITYRDSDAVRTFSLEKYFPIYQGASISDGKLYQSFGGTPRNPSSEGTGFAVFDLRDGRLLDVVRVPFNMEPQSILTYKGRILMNFSGCGLYEVINSLHVQCDARIRFQGRI
;
A
#
# COMPACT_ATOMS: atom_id res chain seq x y z
N MET A 1 1.08 52.01 6.72
CA MET A 1 1.29 50.57 6.95
C MET A 1 0.01 49.69 7.01
N ASN A 2 -1.21 50.24 6.97
CA ASN A 2 -2.44 49.42 7.11
C ASN A 2 -3.09 48.92 5.80
N CYS A 3 -2.89 49.57 4.65
CA CYS A 3 -3.52 49.14 3.39
C CYS A 3 -2.91 47.84 2.83
N PHE A 4 -1.60 47.65 2.93
CA PHE A 4 -0.91 46.51 2.33
C PHE A 4 -1.26 45.17 3.02
N ASN A 5 -1.40 45.19 4.35
CA ASN A 5 -1.82 44.02 5.13
C ASN A 5 -3.30 43.68 4.91
N LEU A 6 -4.16 44.68 4.69
CA LEU A 6 -5.57 44.47 4.39
C LEU A 6 -5.75 43.86 3.00
N VAL A 7 -5.05 44.38 1.98
CA VAL A 7 -5.07 43.84 0.61
C VAL A 7 -4.51 42.41 0.58
N LYS A 8 -3.44 42.11 1.33
CA LYS A 8 -2.90 40.75 1.45
C LYS A 8 -3.89 39.77 2.09
N LYS A 9 -4.59 40.18 3.16
CA LYS A 9 -5.64 39.36 3.79
C LYS A 9 -6.84 39.13 2.86
N ILE A 10 -7.26 40.15 2.11
CA ILE A 10 -8.33 40.04 1.11
C ILE A 10 -7.93 39.11 -0.04
N LEU A 11 -6.70 39.22 -0.55
CA LEU A 11 -6.18 38.34 -1.61
C LEU A 11 -6.06 36.89 -1.14
N ILE A 12 -5.58 36.64 0.08
CA ILE A 12 -5.54 35.29 0.67
C ILE A 12 -6.96 34.73 0.84
N SER A 13 -7.91 35.55 1.29
CA SER A 13 -9.32 35.13 1.47
C SER A 13 -10.03 34.88 0.14
N LEU A 14 -9.78 35.71 -0.88
CA LEU A 14 -10.28 35.51 -2.25
C LEU A 14 -9.66 34.28 -2.90
N TYR A 15 -8.35 34.05 -2.70
CA TYR A 15 -7.67 32.85 -3.17
C TYR A 15 -8.22 31.59 -2.49
N ALA A 16 -8.44 31.64 -1.17
CA ALA A 16 -9.07 30.56 -0.42
C ALA A 16 -10.52 30.30 -0.87
N MET A 17 -11.31 31.34 -1.15
CA MET A 17 -12.67 31.21 -1.69
C MET A 17 -12.71 30.68 -3.13
N LEU A 18 -11.76 31.08 -3.98
CA LEU A 18 -11.62 30.54 -5.33
C LEU A 18 -11.17 29.08 -5.29
N LEU A 19 -10.23 28.74 -4.42
CA LEU A 19 -9.77 27.36 -4.23
C LEU A 19 -10.90 26.48 -3.67
N SER A 20 -11.65 26.96 -2.67
CA SER A 20 -12.78 26.23 -2.10
C SER A 20 -13.94 26.08 -3.09
N ALA A 21 -14.25 27.09 -3.90
CA ALA A 21 -15.23 27.00 -4.98
C ALA A 21 -14.79 26.02 -6.09
N VAL A 22 -13.50 25.98 -6.44
CA VAL A 22 -12.95 25.02 -7.41
C VAL A 22 -12.96 23.59 -6.85
N LEU A 23 -12.64 23.42 -5.57
CA LEU A 23 -12.70 22.13 -4.88
C LEU A 23 -14.16 21.65 -4.79
N LEU A 24 -15.08 22.49 -4.29
CA LEU A 24 -16.53 22.21 -4.22
C LEU A 24 -17.14 21.89 -5.60
N ALA A 25 -16.70 22.58 -6.66
CA ALA A 25 -17.11 22.27 -8.03
C ALA A 25 -16.54 20.95 -8.58
N GLN A 26 -15.50 20.38 -7.95
CA GLN A 26 -14.87 19.11 -8.34
C GLN A 26 -15.41 17.89 -7.59
N GLY A 27 -16.35 18.06 -6.65
CA GLY A 27 -16.91 16.94 -5.89
C GLY A 27 -15.88 16.22 -5.02
N TRP A 28 -14.83 16.93 -4.59
CA TRP A 28 -13.67 16.35 -3.90
C TRP A 28 -14.03 15.57 -2.63
N THR A 29 -15.04 16.04 -1.88
CA THR A 29 -15.52 15.41 -0.65
C THR A 29 -16.21 14.07 -0.89
N ALA A 30 -16.71 13.83 -2.10
CA ALA A 30 -17.39 12.57 -2.45
C ALA A 30 -16.40 11.42 -2.70
N GLY A 31 -15.09 11.68 -2.73
CA GLY A 31 -14.06 10.68 -2.94
C GLY A 31 -14.35 9.79 -4.14
N VAL A 32 -14.32 8.47 -3.96
CA VAL A 32 -14.62 7.51 -5.04
C VAL A 32 -16.09 7.51 -5.49
N SER A 33 -17.00 8.16 -4.75
CA SER A 33 -18.39 8.41 -5.15
C SER A 33 -18.56 9.68 -6.00
N ASN A 34 -17.48 10.40 -6.31
CA ASN A 34 -17.54 11.55 -7.20
C ASN A 34 -18.17 11.16 -8.55
N MET A 35 -19.12 11.96 -9.02
CA MET A 35 -19.84 11.67 -10.26
C MET A 35 -19.00 12.03 -11.48
N TYR A 36 -19.10 11.23 -12.54
CA TYR A 36 -18.43 11.52 -13.80
C TYR A 36 -18.83 12.89 -14.35
N ALA A 37 -17.86 13.78 -14.51
CA ALA A 37 -18.03 15.05 -15.18
C ALA A 37 -17.54 14.95 -16.62
N ALA A 38 -18.45 15.10 -17.59
CA ALA A 38 -18.07 15.13 -19.00
C ALA A 38 -17.09 16.29 -19.25
N PRO A 39 -15.89 16.03 -19.82
CA PRO A 39 -14.95 17.11 -20.06
C PRO A 39 -15.41 17.99 -21.22
N LYS A 40 -14.91 19.23 -21.24
CA LYS A 40 -14.93 20.04 -22.46
C LYS A 40 -14.04 19.35 -23.50
N GLU A 41 -14.56 19.18 -24.70
CA GLU A 41 -13.80 18.57 -25.79
C GLU A 41 -12.66 19.50 -26.22
N GLU A 42 -11.45 18.96 -26.21
CA GLU A 42 -10.26 19.64 -26.67
C GLU A 42 -10.03 19.37 -28.16
N LYS A 43 -9.71 20.41 -28.93
CA LYS A 43 -9.33 20.27 -30.34
C LYS A 43 -7.84 19.96 -30.41
N LEU A 44 -7.51 18.71 -30.68
CA LEU A 44 -6.12 18.22 -30.78
C LEU A 44 -5.77 17.92 -32.23
N ALA A 45 -4.65 18.45 -32.71
CA ALA A 45 -4.17 18.20 -34.06
C ALA A 45 -3.74 16.73 -34.21
N VAL A 46 -3.93 16.18 -35.41
CA VAL A 46 -3.39 14.89 -35.83
C VAL A 46 -2.57 15.20 -37.08
N PRO A 47 -1.33 14.70 -37.22
CA PRO A 47 -0.51 14.96 -38.39
C PRO A 47 -1.23 14.59 -39.69
N ASP A 48 -0.98 15.36 -40.74
CA ASP A 48 -1.58 15.08 -42.05
C ASP A 48 -1.26 13.65 -42.52
N GLY A 49 -2.27 13.02 -43.13
CA GLY A 49 -2.19 11.62 -43.55
C GLY A 49 -2.29 10.60 -42.41
N TYR A 50 -2.56 10.99 -41.15
CA TYR A 50 -2.90 10.06 -40.07
C TYR A 50 -4.39 10.07 -39.74
N ARG A 51 -4.95 8.88 -39.51
CA ARG A 51 -6.34 8.70 -39.10
C ARG A 51 -6.47 7.71 -37.94
N PRO A 52 -7.43 7.90 -37.02
CA PRO A 52 -7.65 6.95 -35.93
C PRO A 52 -8.08 5.59 -36.51
N TRP A 53 -7.55 4.51 -35.94
CA TRP A 53 -7.72 3.15 -36.45
C TRP A 53 -8.10 2.12 -35.38
N VAL A 54 -7.51 2.22 -34.18
CA VAL A 54 -7.81 1.32 -33.05
C VAL A 54 -8.25 2.14 -31.85
N ILE A 55 -9.29 1.67 -31.17
CA ILE A 55 -9.68 2.17 -29.84
C ILE A 55 -9.53 1.02 -28.84
N SER A 56 -8.68 1.20 -27.82
CA SER A 56 -8.58 0.29 -26.68
C SER A 56 -8.98 1.03 -25.41
N HIS A 57 -9.98 0.52 -24.71
CA HIS A 57 -10.66 1.19 -23.60
C HIS A 57 -10.65 0.32 -22.34
N TYR A 58 -10.51 0.96 -21.18
CA TYR A 58 -10.88 0.41 -19.88
C TYR A 58 -11.74 1.42 -19.11
N GLY A 59 -12.89 0.97 -18.61
CA GLY A 59 -13.84 1.80 -17.87
C GLY A 59 -14.26 1.17 -16.54
N ARG A 60 -14.21 1.95 -15.46
CA ARG A 60 -14.90 1.66 -14.20
C ARG A 60 -16.40 1.60 -14.45
N HIS A 61 -17.11 0.76 -13.68
CA HIS A 61 -18.57 0.79 -13.62
C HIS A 61 -19.13 2.21 -13.34
N GLY A 62 -20.38 2.46 -13.74
CA GLY A 62 -21.07 3.71 -13.46
C GLY A 62 -21.44 3.88 -11.98
N ALA A 63 -22.13 4.99 -11.67
CA ALA A 63 -22.70 5.28 -10.35
C ALA A 63 -23.51 4.10 -9.81
N ARG A 64 -23.35 3.83 -8.51
CA ARG A 64 -23.91 2.66 -7.83
C ARG A 64 -24.26 2.96 -6.37
N PHE A 65 -25.03 2.06 -5.76
CA PHE A 65 -25.15 1.94 -4.31
C PHE A 65 -23.82 1.52 -3.66
N LEU A 66 -23.67 1.74 -2.35
CA LEU A 66 -22.56 1.20 -1.55
C LEU A 66 -22.54 -0.34 -1.65
N THR A 67 -21.38 -0.95 -1.45
CA THR A 67 -21.11 -2.33 -1.88
C THR A 67 -21.86 -3.39 -1.08
N SER A 68 -22.17 -3.15 0.19
CA SER A 68 -22.78 -4.14 1.10
C SER A 68 -23.89 -3.53 1.94
N ALA A 69 -24.92 -4.32 2.27
CA ALA A 69 -26.03 -3.91 3.13
C ALA A 69 -25.56 -3.44 4.52
N ASP A 70 -24.60 -4.15 5.13
CA ASP A 70 -23.97 -3.80 6.42
C ASP A 70 -23.48 -2.35 6.51
N GLN A 71 -23.11 -1.71 5.39
CA GLN A 71 -22.66 -0.30 5.39
C GLN A 71 -23.80 0.68 5.69
N TYR A 72 -25.04 0.28 5.39
CA TYR A 72 -26.25 1.02 5.70
C TYR A 72 -26.79 0.59 7.06
N ASP A 73 -27.03 -0.72 7.24
CA ASP A 73 -27.79 -1.29 8.35
C ASP A 73 -27.20 -0.91 9.71
N ILE A 74 -25.87 -1.00 9.86
CA ILE A 74 -25.20 -0.68 11.13
C ILE A 74 -25.40 0.78 11.60
N VAL A 75 -25.63 1.71 10.65
CA VAL A 75 -25.93 3.12 10.96
C VAL A 75 -27.38 3.26 11.40
N TYR A 76 -28.32 2.56 10.73
CA TYR A 76 -29.73 2.55 11.12
C TYR A 76 -29.93 1.91 12.49
N ASP A 77 -29.27 0.79 12.76
CA ASP A 77 -29.33 0.09 14.04
C ASP A 77 -28.80 0.96 15.18
N ALA A 78 -27.72 1.71 14.94
CA ALA A 78 -27.17 2.63 15.94
C ALA A 78 -28.15 3.78 16.24
N PHE A 79 -28.75 4.40 15.23
CA PHE A 79 -29.78 5.42 15.46
C PHE A 79 -31.01 4.85 16.18
N ALA A 80 -31.50 3.68 15.76
CA ALA A 80 -32.66 3.02 16.38
C ALA A 80 -32.42 2.72 17.87
N TYR A 81 -31.21 2.27 18.21
CA TYR A 81 -30.81 2.03 19.59
C TYR A 81 -30.80 3.31 20.43
N GLU A 82 -30.26 4.42 19.90
CA GLU A 82 -30.23 5.70 20.60
C GLU A 82 -31.63 6.34 20.71
N GLU A 83 -32.48 6.18 19.69
CA GLU A 83 -33.87 6.60 19.71
C GLU A 83 -34.67 5.84 20.77
N ALA A 84 -34.53 4.52 20.86
CA ALA A 84 -35.22 3.70 21.85
C ALA A 84 -34.89 4.10 23.30
N LYS A 85 -33.74 4.74 23.52
CA LYS A 85 -33.33 5.31 24.81
C LYS A 85 -33.77 6.77 25.03
N GLY A 86 -34.41 7.38 24.03
CA GLY A 86 -34.74 8.81 24.03
C GLY A 86 -33.50 9.71 24.00
N ASN A 87 -32.35 9.20 23.54
CA ASN A 87 -31.05 9.88 23.61
C ASN A 87 -30.75 10.78 22.40
N LEU A 88 -31.58 10.78 21.36
CA LEU A 88 -31.40 11.72 20.23
C LEU A 88 -31.73 13.16 20.66
N THR A 89 -30.96 14.15 20.21
CA THR A 89 -31.36 15.58 20.30
C THR A 89 -32.48 15.88 19.31
N GLU A 90 -33.12 17.05 19.39
CA GLU A 90 -34.11 17.47 18.37
C GLU A 90 -33.49 17.49 16.95
N TYR A 91 -32.19 17.81 16.84
CA TYR A 91 -31.48 17.73 15.58
C TYR A 91 -31.19 16.28 15.17
N GLY A 92 -30.80 15.43 16.13
CA GLY A 92 -30.61 13.99 15.93
C GLY A 92 -31.86 13.27 15.42
N GLU A 93 -33.03 13.56 16.00
CA GLU A 93 -34.33 13.07 15.56
C GLU A 93 -34.59 13.47 14.10
N LYS A 94 -34.38 14.75 13.74
CA LYS A 94 -34.53 15.23 12.35
C LYS A 94 -33.57 14.55 11.37
N VAL A 95 -32.35 14.22 11.80
CA VAL A 95 -31.38 13.49 10.96
C VAL A 95 -31.84 12.05 10.78
N TYR A 96 -32.31 11.41 11.84
CA TYR A 96 -32.79 10.04 11.78
C TYR A 96 -34.05 9.91 10.93
N ASP A 97 -35.03 10.81 11.08
CA ASP A 97 -36.23 10.89 10.23
C ASP A 97 -35.87 10.99 8.74
N LYS A 98 -34.88 11.82 8.40
CA LYS A 98 -34.38 11.94 7.02
C LYS A 98 -33.80 10.63 6.53
N LEU A 99 -33.01 9.92 7.35
CA LEU A 99 -32.48 8.60 6.99
C LEU A 99 -33.59 7.57 6.81
N LEU A 100 -34.54 7.49 7.75
CA LEU A 100 -35.69 6.59 7.66
C LEU A 100 -36.53 6.83 6.40
N SER A 101 -36.70 8.10 6.00
CA SER A 101 -37.43 8.46 4.77
C SER A 101 -36.83 7.85 3.49
N ILE A 102 -35.54 7.48 3.51
CA ILE A 102 -34.84 6.89 2.38
C ILE A 102 -34.43 5.43 2.58
N HIS A 103 -34.62 4.87 3.79
CA HIS A 103 -34.15 3.53 4.17
C HIS A 103 -34.60 2.42 3.19
N LYS A 104 -35.90 2.37 2.88
CA LYS A 104 -36.48 1.36 1.97
C LYS A 104 -35.88 1.37 0.56
N ASN A 105 -35.26 2.47 0.13
CA ASN A 105 -34.63 2.53 -1.19
C ASN A 105 -33.31 1.74 -1.24
N PHE A 106 -32.70 1.42 -0.09
CA PHE A 106 -31.44 0.66 -0.03
C PHE A 106 -31.66 -0.86 -0.02
N GLU A 107 -32.83 -1.32 0.42
CA GLU A 107 -33.17 -2.74 0.54
C GLU A 107 -32.97 -3.47 -0.80
N GLY A 108 -32.17 -4.55 -0.78
CA GLY A 108 -31.88 -5.37 -1.96
C GLY A 108 -31.00 -4.71 -3.04
N ASN A 109 -30.57 -3.45 -2.86
CA ASN A 109 -29.83 -2.70 -3.87
C ASN A 109 -28.32 -2.62 -3.61
N ALA A 110 -27.79 -3.28 -2.57
CA ALA A 110 -26.37 -3.25 -2.24
C ALA A 110 -25.50 -3.61 -3.46
N GLY A 111 -24.58 -2.72 -3.81
CA GLY A 111 -23.65 -2.86 -4.93
C GLY A 111 -24.26 -2.72 -6.32
N ALA A 112 -25.57 -2.50 -6.44
CA ALA A 112 -26.27 -2.41 -7.72
C ALA A 112 -25.90 -1.12 -8.47
N LEU A 113 -25.82 -1.23 -9.80
CA LEU A 113 -25.67 -0.08 -10.70
C LEU A 113 -26.97 0.73 -10.73
N THR A 114 -26.86 2.06 -10.74
CA THR A 114 -28.02 2.96 -10.83
C THR A 114 -28.30 3.36 -12.28
N GLN A 115 -29.51 3.85 -12.57
CA GLN A 115 -29.84 4.43 -13.88
C GLN A 115 -28.97 5.66 -14.17
N LYS A 116 -28.58 6.44 -13.14
CA LYS A 116 -27.52 7.46 -13.28
C LYS A 116 -26.22 6.86 -13.80
N GLY A 117 -25.80 5.70 -13.27
CA GLY A 117 -24.63 4.96 -13.72
C GLY A 117 -24.73 4.49 -15.16
N GLU A 118 -25.87 3.93 -15.56
CA GLU A 118 -26.10 3.57 -16.95
C GLU A 118 -26.07 4.81 -17.88
N ARG A 119 -26.66 5.93 -17.46
CA ARG A 119 -26.62 7.19 -18.23
C ARG A 119 -25.20 7.68 -18.44
N GLN A 120 -24.32 7.57 -17.43
CA GLN A 120 -22.91 7.91 -17.59
C GLN A 120 -22.28 7.07 -18.72
N GLN A 121 -22.48 5.75 -18.71
CA GLN A 121 -21.93 4.85 -19.74
C GLN A 121 -22.48 5.15 -21.13
N ARG A 122 -23.81 5.32 -21.25
CA ARG A 122 -24.46 5.70 -22.53
C ARG A 122 -23.92 7.00 -23.09
N GLN A 123 -23.65 7.98 -22.22
CA GLN A 123 -23.13 9.28 -22.64
C GLN A 123 -21.66 9.22 -23.07
N ILE A 124 -20.82 8.43 -22.38
CA ILE A 124 -19.42 8.20 -22.78
C ILE A 124 -19.40 7.50 -24.15
N ALA A 125 -20.21 6.46 -24.35
CA ALA A 125 -20.32 5.76 -25.64
C ALA A 125 -20.71 6.71 -26.79
N LYS A 126 -21.73 7.57 -26.58
CA LYS A 126 -22.15 8.57 -27.57
C LYS A 126 -21.04 9.56 -27.92
N ARG A 127 -20.27 10.03 -26.93
CA ARG A 127 -19.13 10.94 -27.17
C ARG A 127 -17.99 10.24 -27.88
N MET A 128 -17.64 9.01 -27.52
CA MET A 128 -16.66 8.20 -28.23
C MET A 128 -17.06 8.02 -29.70
N LYS A 129 -18.31 7.64 -29.97
CA LYS A 129 -18.84 7.48 -31.34
C LYS A 129 -18.79 8.77 -32.15
N LYS A 130 -19.11 9.90 -31.51
CA LYS A 130 -19.04 11.23 -32.13
C LYS A 130 -17.60 11.63 -32.44
N ARG A 131 -16.69 11.49 -31.47
CA ARG A 131 -15.29 11.90 -31.58
C ARG A 131 -14.53 11.07 -32.62
N PHE A 132 -14.76 9.77 -32.67
CA PHE A 132 -14.09 8.84 -33.58
C PHE A 132 -15.02 8.36 -34.70
N ARG A 133 -15.87 9.26 -35.22
CA ARG A 133 -16.89 8.94 -36.25
C ARG A 133 -16.31 8.24 -37.48
N SER A 134 -15.07 8.54 -37.86
CA SER A 134 -14.40 7.88 -38.99
C SER A 134 -14.24 6.37 -38.79
N ILE A 135 -13.95 5.91 -37.57
CA ILE A 135 -13.87 4.48 -37.22
C ILE A 135 -15.26 3.84 -37.32
N PHE A 136 -16.28 4.44 -36.70
CA PHE A 136 -17.60 3.82 -36.62
C PHE A 136 -18.39 3.84 -37.94
N LYS A 137 -17.97 4.64 -38.94
CA LYS A 137 -18.55 4.64 -40.29
C LYS A 137 -18.13 3.43 -41.14
N THR A 138 -17.05 2.74 -40.78
CA THR A 138 -16.47 1.65 -41.56
C THR A 138 -16.77 0.26 -40.97
N HIS A 139 -17.81 0.14 -40.14
CA HIS A 139 -18.20 -1.11 -39.48
C HIS A 139 -17.01 -1.82 -38.79
N PRO A 140 -16.44 -1.22 -37.73
CA PRO A 140 -15.26 -1.76 -37.06
C PRO A 140 -15.55 -3.11 -36.40
N GLN A 141 -14.51 -3.91 -36.18
CA GLN A 141 -14.63 -5.07 -35.28
C GLN A 141 -14.71 -4.59 -33.84
N ILE A 142 -15.84 -4.82 -33.17
CA ILE A 142 -16.07 -4.38 -31.78
C ILE A 142 -16.18 -5.61 -30.87
N SER A 143 -15.38 -5.61 -29.81
CA SER A 143 -15.50 -6.58 -28.71
C SER A 143 -15.55 -5.84 -27.38
N ALA A 144 -16.35 -6.36 -26.44
CA ALA A 144 -16.50 -5.84 -25.11
C ALA A 144 -16.38 -6.96 -24.08
N SER A 145 -15.56 -6.76 -23.05
CA SER A 145 -15.43 -7.66 -21.92
C SER A 145 -15.67 -6.96 -20.59
N SER A 146 -16.24 -7.68 -19.63
CA SER A 146 -16.48 -7.18 -18.27
C SER A 146 -15.96 -8.18 -17.24
N SER A 147 -15.57 -7.67 -16.06
CA SER A 147 -15.50 -8.54 -14.88
C SER A 147 -16.88 -9.17 -14.62
N ILE A 148 -16.91 -10.28 -13.87
CA ILE A 148 -18.16 -10.99 -13.54
C ILE A 148 -19.05 -10.23 -12.54
N THR A 149 -18.64 -9.04 -12.09
CA THR A 149 -19.42 -8.26 -11.13
C THR A 149 -20.65 -7.65 -11.83
N PRO A 150 -21.89 -7.85 -11.33
CA PRO A 150 -23.11 -7.41 -12.04
C PRO A 150 -23.12 -5.94 -12.46
N ARG A 151 -22.65 -5.03 -11.59
CA ARG A 151 -22.54 -3.58 -11.92
C ARG A 151 -21.60 -3.27 -13.09
N CYS A 152 -20.58 -4.08 -13.31
CA CYS A 152 -19.66 -3.94 -14.44
C CYS A 152 -20.32 -4.47 -15.72
N ILE A 153 -21.01 -5.62 -15.65
CA ILE A 153 -21.76 -6.20 -16.76
C ILE A 153 -22.86 -5.23 -17.24
N HIS A 154 -23.65 -4.67 -16.33
CA HIS A 154 -24.68 -3.71 -16.68
C HIS A 154 -24.09 -2.40 -17.24
N SER A 155 -22.91 -1.99 -16.77
CA SER A 155 -22.20 -0.84 -17.34
C SER A 155 -21.74 -1.10 -18.77
N MET A 156 -21.19 -2.30 -19.03
CA MET A 156 -20.83 -2.75 -20.37
C MET A 156 -22.04 -2.76 -21.30
N GLN A 157 -23.16 -3.36 -20.87
CA GLN A 157 -24.39 -3.43 -21.65
C GLN A 157 -24.90 -2.03 -22.01
N ALA A 158 -25.02 -1.14 -21.02
CA ALA A 158 -25.48 0.24 -21.25
C ALA A 158 -24.56 1.01 -22.23
N PHE A 159 -23.25 0.80 -22.14
CA PHE A 159 -22.30 1.39 -23.09
C PHE A 159 -22.51 0.83 -24.51
N CYS A 160 -22.56 -0.49 -24.65
CA CYS A 160 -22.66 -1.19 -25.94
C CYS A 160 -23.98 -0.86 -26.64
N ASP A 161 -25.10 -0.83 -25.92
CA ASP A 161 -26.42 -0.44 -26.45
C ASP A 161 -26.40 0.96 -27.06
N ALA A 162 -25.78 1.93 -26.37
CA ALA A 162 -25.68 3.30 -26.86
C ALA A 162 -24.65 3.48 -27.97
N LEU A 163 -23.61 2.64 -28.01
CA LEU A 163 -22.64 2.61 -29.09
C LEU A 163 -23.29 2.09 -30.38
N GLY A 164 -24.01 0.96 -30.27
CA GLY A 164 -24.65 0.25 -31.37
C GLY A 164 -23.66 -0.36 -32.37
N GLY A 165 -24.12 -1.36 -33.12
CA GLY A 165 -23.30 -2.15 -34.05
C GLY A 165 -23.34 -3.63 -33.70
N ASP A 166 -22.58 -4.43 -34.42
CA ASP A 166 -22.34 -5.84 -34.08
C ASP A 166 -21.19 -5.90 -33.06
N ILE A 167 -21.51 -6.22 -31.80
CA ILE A 167 -20.58 -6.16 -30.67
C ILE A 167 -20.55 -7.52 -29.99
N GLU A 168 -19.38 -8.15 -30.00
CA GLU A 168 -19.14 -9.38 -29.23
C GLU A 168 -18.97 -9.02 -27.74
N MET A 169 -19.96 -9.37 -26.92
CA MET A 169 -19.95 -9.10 -25.47
C MET A 169 -19.68 -10.37 -24.67
N ARG A 170 -18.77 -10.32 -23.70
CA ARG A 170 -18.49 -11.43 -22.78
C ARG A 170 -18.19 -10.97 -21.36
N ALA A 171 -18.48 -11.83 -20.39
CA ALA A 171 -18.10 -11.65 -18.99
C ALA A 171 -17.71 -13.01 -18.42
N ASP A 172 -16.41 -13.30 -18.38
CA ASP A 172 -15.88 -14.60 -17.97
C ASP A 172 -14.92 -14.45 -16.79
N THR A 173 -14.95 -15.44 -15.90
CA THR A 173 -13.94 -15.66 -14.86
C THR A 173 -12.51 -15.68 -15.40
N ALA A 174 -12.30 -16.17 -16.63
CA ALA A 174 -11.01 -16.20 -17.31
C ALA A 174 -10.39 -14.80 -17.48
N ASP A 175 -11.21 -13.75 -17.58
CA ASP A 175 -10.75 -12.37 -17.73
C ASP A 175 -10.46 -11.68 -16.40
N LEU A 176 -10.75 -12.30 -15.25
CA LEU A 176 -10.62 -11.61 -13.96
C LEU A 176 -9.20 -11.16 -13.68
N ARG A 177 -8.19 -11.92 -14.14
CA ARG A 177 -6.78 -11.52 -14.00
C ARG A 177 -6.47 -10.17 -14.68
N VAL A 178 -7.23 -9.82 -15.72
CA VAL A 178 -7.11 -8.57 -16.48
C VAL A 178 -8.08 -7.51 -15.97
N LEU A 179 -9.34 -7.87 -15.73
CA LEU A 179 -10.43 -6.91 -15.48
C LEU A 179 -10.69 -6.63 -14.00
N ASN A 180 -10.30 -7.56 -13.12
CA ASN A 180 -10.34 -7.44 -11.67
C ASN A 180 -9.20 -8.23 -11.00
N PRO A 181 -7.93 -7.85 -11.21
CA PRO A 181 -6.76 -8.58 -10.67
C PRO A 181 -6.79 -8.75 -9.14
N PHE A 182 -7.51 -7.89 -8.43
CA PHE A 182 -7.68 -7.94 -6.98
C PHE A 182 -8.54 -9.13 -6.50
N ALA A 183 -9.34 -9.74 -7.39
CA ALA A 183 -10.00 -11.02 -7.11
C ALA A 183 -9.07 -12.23 -7.31
N CYS A 184 -7.88 -12.04 -7.89
CA CYS A 184 -6.93 -13.08 -8.26
C CYS A 184 -5.57 -12.88 -7.55
N LEU A 185 -5.59 -12.33 -6.34
CA LEU A 185 -4.38 -12.04 -5.56
C LEU A 185 -3.72 -13.31 -5.02
N ALA A 186 -2.40 -13.28 -4.93
CA ALA A 186 -1.65 -14.28 -4.17
C ALA A 186 -1.97 -14.14 -2.67
N PRO A 187 -1.84 -15.21 -1.87
CA PRO A 187 -2.15 -15.16 -0.43
C PRO A 187 -1.45 -14.03 0.33
N CYS A 188 -0.19 -13.75 0.00
CA CYS A 188 0.57 -12.64 0.61
C CYS A 188 -0.02 -11.25 0.31
N ASP A 189 -0.65 -11.06 -0.86
CA ASP A 189 -1.32 -9.81 -1.22
C ASP A 189 -2.75 -9.74 -0.66
N GLN A 190 -3.45 -10.88 -0.56
CA GLN A 190 -4.78 -10.95 0.05
C GLN A 190 -4.73 -10.50 1.52
N GLN A 191 -3.68 -10.90 2.25
CA GLN A 191 -3.46 -10.46 3.63
C GLN A 191 -3.42 -8.92 3.74
N ASN A 192 -2.87 -8.22 2.74
CA ASN A 192 -2.77 -6.75 2.72
C ASN A 192 -4.12 -6.03 2.56
N LEU A 193 -5.14 -6.73 2.07
CA LEU A 193 -6.50 -6.20 1.93
C LEU A 193 -7.46 -6.70 3.03
N SER A 194 -6.96 -7.53 3.94
CA SER A 194 -7.74 -8.11 5.03
C SER A 194 -7.78 -7.20 6.27
N SER A 195 -8.61 -7.56 7.26
CA SER A 195 -8.59 -6.94 8.59
C SER A 195 -7.27 -7.13 9.33
N GLU A 196 -6.49 -8.16 8.96
CA GLU A 196 -5.23 -8.57 9.61
C GLU A 196 -3.99 -7.92 8.99
N ALA A 197 -4.19 -7.03 8.01
CA ALA A 197 -3.10 -6.32 7.35
C ALA A 197 -2.32 -5.49 8.38
N SER A 198 -0.99 -5.61 8.38
CA SER A 198 -0.13 -4.96 9.38
C SER A 198 -0.18 -3.44 9.39
N TRP A 199 -0.66 -2.81 8.30
CA TRP A 199 -0.81 -1.36 8.23
C TRP A 199 -2.07 -0.84 8.96
N GLN A 200 -3.05 -1.72 9.27
CA GLN A 200 -4.34 -1.33 9.86
C GLN A 200 -4.21 -0.64 11.24
N PRO A 201 -3.39 -1.12 12.20
CA PRO A 201 -3.23 -0.45 13.48
C PRO A 201 -2.69 0.97 13.35
N TYR A 202 -1.68 1.18 12.48
CA TYR A 202 -1.09 2.50 12.23
C TYR A 202 -2.08 3.45 11.55
N PHE A 203 -2.87 2.93 10.60
CA PHE A 203 -3.95 3.68 9.98
C PHE A 203 -4.99 4.12 11.02
N ARG A 204 -5.45 3.20 11.87
CA ARG A 204 -6.42 3.52 12.94
C ARG A 204 -5.85 4.55 13.91
N ALA A 205 -4.63 4.36 14.41
CA ALA A 205 -3.98 5.29 15.31
C ALA A 205 -3.83 6.70 14.69
N TYR A 206 -3.57 6.78 13.38
CA TYR A 206 -3.55 8.05 12.68
C TYR A 206 -4.94 8.67 12.57
N CYS A 207 -5.95 7.91 12.17
CA CYS A 207 -7.35 8.37 12.11
C CYS A 207 -7.86 8.84 13.48
N ASP A 208 -7.59 8.08 14.54
CA ASP A 208 -7.98 8.42 15.91
C ASP A 208 -7.28 9.71 16.38
N SER A 209 -6.07 10.00 15.87
CA SER A 209 -5.38 11.27 16.16
C SER A 209 -5.93 12.46 15.39
N LEU A 210 -6.71 12.22 14.32
CA LEU A 210 -7.33 13.25 13.50
C LEU A 210 -8.77 13.54 13.94
N MET A 211 -9.52 12.52 14.34
CA MET A 211 -10.94 12.66 14.64
C MET A 211 -11.19 13.31 16.00
N ASP A 212 -11.96 14.39 15.97
CA ASP A 212 -12.67 14.91 17.14
C ASP A 212 -14.17 14.69 16.92
N THR A 213 -14.71 13.64 17.55
CA THR A 213 -16.12 13.26 17.38
C THR A 213 -17.05 14.05 18.31
N VAL A 214 -16.51 14.87 19.22
CA VAL A 214 -17.32 15.59 20.23
C VAL A 214 -18.34 16.55 19.57
N PRO A 215 -17.99 17.36 18.56
CA PRO A 215 -18.96 18.25 17.92
C PRO A 215 -20.09 17.48 17.22
N PHE A 216 -19.76 16.36 16.56
CA PHE A 216 -20.72 15.46 15.93
C PHE A 216 -21.63 14.78 16.97
N GLU A 217 -21.05 14.29 18.06
CA GLU A 217 -21.75 13.62 19.16
C GLU A 217 -22.76 14.54 19.84
N MET A 218 -22.32 15.72 20.27
CA MET A 218 -23.15 16.72 20.96
C MET A 218 -24.29 17.24 20.07
N LYS A 219 -24.11 17.19 18.75
CA LYS A 219 -25.13 17.60 17.78
C LYS A 219 -26.25 16.56 17.67
N LEU A 220 -25.95 15.27 17.81
CA LEU A 220 -26.90 14.18 17.60
C LEU A 220 -27.46 13.57 18.89
N PHE A 221 -26.71 13.56 20.00
CA PHE A 221 -27.04 12.83 21.22
C PHE A 221 -27.09 13.72 22.48
N LYS A 222 -28.08 13.50 23.34
CA LYS A 222 -28.34 14.29 24.57
C LYS A 222 -27.35 13.99 25.68
N SER A 223 -27.01 12.71 25.89
CA SER A 223 -26.14 12.24 26.98
C SER A 223 -24.89 11.51 26.48
N GLY A 224 -24.43 11.84 25.27
CA GLY A 224 -23.34 11.13 24.59
C GLY A 224 -23.81 9.84 23.90
N TYR A 225 -23.00 9.32 22.99
CA TYR A 225 -23.24 8.10 22.22
C TYR A 225 -23.02 6.86 23.09
N SER A 226 -23.95 5.91 23.04
CA SER A 226 -24.01 4.75 23.95
C SER A 226 -24.13 3.39 23.26
N CYS A 227 -24.18 3.36 21.93
CA CYS A 227 -24.30 2.13 21.16
C CYS A 227 -22.95 1.41 21.02
N SER A 228 -22.90 0.14 21.44
CA SER A 228 -21.67 -0.67 21.45
C SER A 228 -21.44 -1.48 20.18
N SER A 229 -22.41 -1.54 19.26
CA SER A 229 -22.29 -2.32 18.01
C SER A 229 -21.30 -1.69 17.02
N ILE A 230 -21.10 -0.38 17.09
CA ILE A 230 -20.20 0.39 16.24
C ILE A 230 -19.60 1.58 17.01
N PRO A 231 -18.27 1.77 17.01
CA PRO A 231 -17.66 2.94 17.63
C PRO A 231 -18.11 4.25 16.97
N ILE A 232 -18.24 5.34 17.74
CA ILE A 232 -18.78 6.62 17.26
C ILE A 232 -18.05 7.14 16.01
N GLY A 233 -16.72 7.09 15.96
CA GLY A 233 -15.97 7.54 14.79
C GLY A 233 -16.21 6.67 13.55
N THR A 234 -16.47 5.37 13.72
CA THR A 234 -16.87 4.50 12.60
C THR A 234 -18.30 4.80 12.16
N PHE A 235 -19.20 5.07 13.11
CA PHE A 235 -20.58 5.48 12.82
C PHE A 235 -20.60 6.80 12.04
N GLU A 236 -19.83 7.80 12.46
CA GLU A 236 -19.68 9.09 11.77
C GLU A 236 -19.16 8.89 10.34
N ALA A 237 -18.07 8.13 10.15
CA ALA A 237 -17.50 7.85 8.83
C ALA A 237 -18.44 7.05 7.90
N ARG A 238 -19.24 6.12 8.46
CA ARG A 238 -20.25 5.38 7.70
C ARG A 238 -21.42 6.27 7.29
N LEU A 239 -21.94 7.10 8.20
CA LEU A 239 -22.98 8.07 7.90
C LEU A 239 -22.53 9.06 6.82
N PHE A 240 -21.29 9.54 6.91
CA PHE A 240 -20.66 10.37 5.89
C PHE A 240 -20.58 9.67 4.52
N SER A 241 -20.23 8.37 4.51
CA SER A 241 -20.16 7.57 3.28
C SER A 241 -21.53 7.40 2.62
N ILE A 242 -22.59 7.14 3.41
CA ILE A 242 -23.98 7.05 2.93
C ILE A 242 -24.37 8.37 2.26
N ILE A 243 -24.15 9.50 2.95
CA ILE A 243 -24.56 10.82 2.49
C ILE A 243 -23.82 11.22 1.20
N ASN A 244 -22.51 10.98 1.12
CA ASN A 244 -21.72 11.27 -0.08
C ASN A 244 -22.04 10.33 -1.26
N ASN A 245 -22.65 9.17 -1.02
CA ASN A 245 -23.12 8.28 -2.06
C ASN A 245 -24.50 8.67 -2.62
N LEU A 246 -25.33 9.43 -1.88
CA LEU A 246 -26.68 9.84 -2.32
C LEU A 246 -26.74 10.46 -3.74
N PRO A 247 -25.77 11.29 -4.20
CA PRO A 247 -25.76 11.79 -5.57
C PRO A 247 -25.73 10.69 -6.64
N CYS A 248 -25.22 9.51 -6.33
CA CYS A 248 -25.17 8.34 -7.23
C CYS A 248 -26.55 7.68 -7.42
N LEU A 249 -27.52 7.91 -6.53
CA LEU A 249 -28.75 7.12 -6.41
C LEU A 249 -29.92 7.71 -7.19
N ASP A 250 -30.88 6.88 -7.59
CA ASP A 250 -31.97 7.27 -8.50
C ASP A 250 -33.21 7.89 -7.82
N PHE A 251 -33.20 8.01 -6.49
CA PHE A 251 -34.28 8.66 -5.74
C PHE A 251 -33.90 10.07 -5.30
N LYS A 252 -34.93 10.88 -5.02
CA LYS A 252 -34.75 12.22 -4.45
C LYS A 252 -34.43 12.09 -2.97
N ALA A 253 -33.18 12.34 -2.59
CA ALA A 253 -32.76 12.32 -1.20
C ALA A 253 -33.05 13.66 -0.49
N PRO A 254 -33.33 13.65 0.83
CA PRO A 254 -33.39 14.87 1.62
C PRO A 254 -31.99 15.51 1.74
N SER A 255 -31.95 16.80 2.07
CA SER A 255 -30.69 17.50 2.33
C SER A 255 -30.18 17.21 3.74
N PHE A 256 -28.90 16.85 3.82
CA PHE A 256 -28.13 16.69 5.07
C PHE A 256 -27.15 17.85 5.29
N ALA A 257 -27.38 19.00 4.64
CA ALA A 257 -26.54 20.18 4.83
C ALA A 257 -26.46 20.59 6.31
N GLY A 258 -25.26 20.92 6.78
CA GLY A 258 -24.99 21.28 8.18
C GLY A 258 -24.74 20.10 9.13
N LEU A 259 -24.91 18.85 8.67
CA LEU A 259 -24.60 17.67 9.50
C LEU A 259 -23.11 17.60 9.83
N PHE A 260 -22.26 17.85 8.83
CA PHE A 260 -20.81 17.97 8.98
C PHE A 260 -20.38 19.40 8.70
N SER A 261 -19.48 19.91 9.52
CA SER A 261 -18.70 21.12 9.28
C SER A 261 -17.70 20.90 8.14
N GLU A 262 -17.10 21.98 7.66
CA GLU A 262 -16.06 21.89 6.64
C GLU A 262 -14.88 21.07 7.15
N THR A 263 -14.40 21.30 8.37
CA THR A 263 -13.30 20.56 9.00
C THR A 263 -13.60 19.07 9.13
N GLU A 264 -14.77 18.69 9.68
CA GLU A 264 -15.19 17.28 9.76
C GLU A 264 -15.21 16.63 8.37
N THR A 265 -15.73 17.35 7.38
CA THR A 265 -15.76 16.88 5.98
C THR A 265 -14.36 16.63 5.40
N GLN A 266 -13.38 17.51 5.67
CA GLN A 266 -12.01 17.31 5.18
C GLN A 266 -11.35 16.09 5.84
N LEU A 267 -11.55 15.91 7.15
CA LEU A 267 -10.97 14.81 7.91
C LEU A 267 -11.56 13.47 7.50
N LEU A 268 -12.89 13.38 7.39
CA LEU A 268 -13.59 12.17 6.97
C LEU A 268 -13.21 11.78 5.52
N TRP A 269 -13.05 12.77 4.64
CA TRP A 269 -12.50 12.54 3.31
C TRP A 269 -11.05 12.03 3.35
N GLU A 270 -10.19 12.64 4.18
CA GLU A 270 -8.78 12.26 4.30
C GLU A 270 -8.64 10.79 4.75
N MET A 271 -9.49 10.34 5.68
CA MET A 271 -9.55 8.94 6.11
C MET A 271 -9.92 7.98 4.97
N ASP A 272 -10.95 8.30 4.17
CA ASP A 272 -11.33 7.49 3.00
C ASP A 272 -10.23 7.50 1.91
N ASN A 273 -9.58 8.64 1.72
CA ASN A 273 -8.48 8.80 0.77
C ASN A 273 -7.28 7.93 1.13
N ILE A 274 -6.92 7.87 2.42
CA ILE A 274 -5.84 7.02 2.92
C ILE A 274 -6.17 5.54 2.74
N ASN A 275 -7.40 5.13 3.06
CA ASN A 275 -7.84 3.76 2.83
C ASN A 275 -7.73 3.37 1.34
N CYS A 276 -8.19 4.22 0.43
CA CYS A 276 -8.04 4.01 -1.02
C CYS A 276 -6.56 3.94 -1.46
N PHE A 277 -5.70 4.82 -0.91
CA PHE A 277 -4.27 4.82 -1.20
C PHE A 277 -3.60 3.49 -0.84
N HIS A 278 -4.00 2.91 0.30
CA HIS A 278 -3.46 1.63 0.74
C HIS A 278 -3.93 0.44 -0.09
N GLN A 279 -5.07 0.52 -0.78
CA GLN A 279 -5.58 -0.65 -1.49
C GLN A 279 -4.96 -0.83 -2.89
N ALA A 280 -4.74 0.25 -3.64
CA ALA A 280 -4.39 0.13 -5.06
C ALA A 280 -3.44 1.20 -5.63
N SER A 281 -2.80 2.03 -4.79
CA SER A 281 -1.90 3.11 -5.22
C SER A 281 -0.42 2.79 -4.99
N ALA A 282 0.47 3.75 -5.27
CA ALA A 282 1.92 3.63 -5.10
C ALA A 282 2.36 3.27 -3.66
N GLY A 283 1.52 3.57 -2.66
CA GLY A 283 1.77 3.21 -1.27
C GLY A 283 2.98 3.90 -0.65
N PHE A 284 3.47 3.31 0.44
CA PHE A 284 4.76 3.64 1.03
C PHE A 284 5.89 2.91 0.27
N PRO A 285 7.18 3.26 0.50
CA PRO A 285 8.30 2.48 -0.03
C PRO A 285 8.10 0.96 0.19
N GLY A 286 8.43 0.13 -0.81
CA GLY A 286 8.25 -1.33 -0.73
C GLY A 286 6.87 -1.89 -1.09
N ASN A 287 5.82 -1.05 -1.11
CA ASN A 287 4.45 -1.51 -1.35
C ASN A 287 4.10 -1.71 -2.84
N ASP A 288 5.08 -1.88 -3.73
CA ASP A 288 4.88 -1.76 -5.17
C ASP A 288 3.99 -2.87 -5.77
N ARG A 289 3.86 -4.00 -5.07
CA ARG A 289 2.93 -5.08 -5.45
C ARG A 289 1.47 -4.63 -5.54
N ARG A 290 1.07 -3.60 -4.78
CA ARG A 290 -0.32 -3.10 -4.71
C ARG A 290 -0.84 -2.61 -6.05
N TYR A 291 0.00 -1.91 -6.83
CA TYR A 291 -0.34 -1.49 -8.18
C TYR A 291 0.21 -2.44 -9.25
N ALA A 292 1.34 -3.11 -8.99
CA ALA A 292 1.97 -4.01 -9.96
C ALA A 292 1.07 -5.18 -10.36
N VAL A 293 0.15 -5.62 -9.48
CA VAL A 293 -0.87 -6.64 -9.82
C VAL A 293 -1.70 -6.29 -11.07
N CYS A 294 -1.79 -5.01 -11.45
CA CYS A 294 -2.52 -4.55 -12.63
C CYS A 294 -1.73 -4.68 -13.94
N TYR A 295 -0.50 -5.20 -13.94
CA TYR A 295 0.30 -5.41 -15.17
C TYR A 295 -0.42 -6.21 -16.27
N PRO A 296 -1.24 -7.25 -15.99
CA PRO A 296 -1.89 -8.02 -17.04
C PRO A 296 -2.82 -7.16 -17.91
N LEU A 297 -3.44 -6.11 -17.34
CA LEU A 297 -4.28 -5.19 -18.10
C LEU A 297 -3.46 -4.35 -19.07
N LEU A 298 -2.33 -3.80 -18.64
CA LEU A 298 -1.46 -3.00 -19.52
C LEU A 298 -0.88 -3.88 -20.63
N GLU A 299 -0.40 -5.07 -20.28
CA GLU A 299 0.10 -6.05 -21.24
C GLU A 299 -0.95 -6.42 -22.29
N GLU A 300 -2.16 -6.78 -21.84
CA GLU A 300 -3.23 -7.20 -22.74
C GLU A 300 -3.70 -6.03 -23.64
N MET A 301 -3.79 -4.80 -23.13
CA MET A 301 -4.09 -3.62 -23.93
C MET A 301 -3.05 -3.37 -25.03
N ILE A 302 -1.76 -3.58 -24.73
CA ILE A 302 -0.65 -3.43 -25.68
C ILE A 302 -0.71 -4.54 -26.74
N MET A 303 -0.79 -5.79 -26.30
CA MET A 303 -0.71 -6.96 -27.18
C MET A 303 -1.90 -7.04 -28.14
N THR A 304 -3.12 -6.78 -27.66
CA THR A 304 -4.30 -6.73 -28.51
C THR A 304 -4.24 -5.58 -29.51
N SER A 305 -3.74 -4.42 -29.11
CA SER A 305 -3.59 -3.28 -30.03
C SER A 305 -2.51 -3.52 -31.08
N ASP A 306 -1.42 -4.21 -30.74
CA ASP A 306 -0.38 -4.58 -31.72
C ASP A 306 -0.89 -5.56 -32.77
N ALA A 307 -1.77 -6.49 -32.39
CA ALA A 307 -2.47 -7.37 -33.31
C ALA A 307 -3.47 -6.59 -34.18
N ASP A 308 -4.26 -5.72 -33.55
CA ASP A 308 -5.32 -4.93 -34.19
C ASP A 308 -4.80 -3.88 -35.19
N ILE A 309 -3.54 -3.44 -35.09
CA ILE A 309 -2.94 -2.58 -36.13
C ILE A 309 -2.76 -3.34 -37.45
N LYS A 310 -2.58 -4.66 -37.40
CA LYS A 310 -2.24 -5.50 -38.56
C LYS A 310 -3.48 -5.96 -39.34
N ILE A 311 -4.67 -5.86 -38.76
CA ILE A 311 -5.91 -6.22 -39.43
C ILE A 311 -6.33 -5.14 -40.45
N ALA A 312 -7.08 -5.57 -41.48
CA ALA A 312 -7.44 -4.71 -42.61
C ALA A 312 -8.49 -3.63 -42.28
N GLY A 313 -9.29 -3.81 -41.24
CA GLY A 313 -10.34 -2.87 -40.80
C GLY A 313 -10.05 -2.27 -39.41
N PRO A 314 -10.74 -1.19 -39.02
CA PRO A 314 -10.62 -0.63 -37.68
C PRO A 314 -11.14 -1.56 -36.59
N SER A 315 -10.60 -1.46 -35.37
CA SER A 315 -11.07 -2.23 -34.21
C SER A 315 -11.37 -1.36 -32.99
N VAL A 316 -12.25 -1.89 -32.15
CA VAL A 316 -12.63 -1.31 -30.86
C VAL A 316 -12.66 -2.41 -29.80
N ARG A 317 -11.80 -2.29 -28.79
CA ARG A 317 -11.71 -3.21 -27.64
C ARG A 317 -12.17 -2.48 -26.38
N LEU A 318 -13.30 -2.88 -25.82
CA LEU A 318 -13.91 -2.26 -24.64
C LEU A 318 -13.76 -3.17 -23.42
N ARG A 319 -13.24 -2.65 -22.30
CA ARG A 319 -13.09 -3.38 -21.04
C ARG A 319 -13.82 -2.67 -19.91
N PHE A 320 -14.54 -3.42 -19.07
CA PHE A 320 -15.30 -2.89 -17.95
C PHE A 320 -14.93 -3.56 -16.63
N GLY A 321 -14.63 -2.75 -15.61
CA GLY A 321 -14.23 -3.25 -14.30
C GLY A 321 -14.33 -2.19 -13.20
N HIS A 322 -13.26 -2.03 -12.42
CA HIS A 322 -13.28 -1.38 -11.11
C HIS A 322 -12.32 -0.19 -11.04
N ASP A 323 -12.57 0.70 -10.09
CA ASP A 323 -11.69 1.82 -9.73
C ASP A 323 -10.30 1.36 -9.33
N MET A 324 -10.19 0.33 -8.49
CA MET A 324 -8.89 -0.15 -8.01
C MET A 324 -7.98 -0.60 -9.17
N THR A 325 -8.55 -1.25 -10.18
CA THR A 325 -7.81 -1.67 -11.38
C THR A 325 -7.40 -0.47 -12.24
N LEU A 326 -8.28 0.52 -12.41
CA LEU A 326 -7.93 1.77 -13.10
C LEU A 326 -6.81 2.52 -12.36
N ASN A 327 -6.92 2.64 -11.04
CA ASN A 327 -5.92 3.28 -10.19
C ASN A 327 -4.56 2.59 -10.31
N GLY A 328 -4.52 1.26 -10.14
CA GLY A 328 -3.29 0.48 -10.27
C GLY A 328 -2.68 0.57 -11.68
N LEU A 329 -3.50 0.58 -12.73
CA LEU A 329 -3.04 0.82 -14.10
C LEU A 329 -2.39 2.20 -14.26
N LEU A 330 -3.02 3.26 -13.76
CA LEU A 330 -2.48 4.63 -13.86
C LEU A 330 -1.19 4.81 -13.06
N THR A 331 -1.12 4.21 -11.87
CA THR A 331 0.11 4.15 -11.07
C THR A 331 1.21 3.39 -11.80
N LEU A 332 0.91 2.21 -12.37
CA LEU A 332 1.87 1.42 -13.15
C LEU A 332 2.41 2.20 -14.35
N MET A 333 1.54 2.96 -15.02
CA MET A 333 1.86 3.75 -16.21
C MET A 333 2.58 5.08 -15.90
N GLU A 334 2.72 5.46 -14.63
CA GLU A 334 3.38 6.69 -14.16
C GLU A 334 2.80 7.98 -14.75
N ILE A 335 1.51 7.95 -15.08
CA ILE A 335 0.79 9.10 -15.63
C ILE A 335 0.66 10.17 -14.54
N GLU A 336 0.82 11.45 -14.88
CA GLU A 336 0.40 12.63 -14.08
C GLU A 336 0.58 12.50 -12.55
N GLY A 337 1.72 11.96 -12.10
CA GLY A 337 2.05 11.79 -10.67
C GLY A 337 1.27 10.71 -9.92
N TRP A 338 0.55 9.81 -10.59
CA TRP A 338 -0.13 8.65 -9.98
C TRP A 338 0.83 7.65 -9.29
N ASN A 339 2.13 7.71 -9.60
CA ASN A 339 3.19 6.89 -9.00
C ASN A 339 3.89 7.55 -7.80
N LYS A 340 3.45 8.74 -7.35
CA LYS A 340 4.06 9.41 -6.20
C LYS A 340 3.81 8.61 -4.91
N LYS A 341 4.90 8.22 -4.25
CA LYS A 341 4.87 7.59 -2.92
C LYS A 341 4.67 8.63 -1.83
N ALA A 342 4.02 8.22 -0.73
CA ALA A 342 3.94 9.02 0.48
C ALA A 342 5.12 8.68 1.41
N GLY A 343 5.57 9.65 2.21
CA GLY A 343 6.56 9.41 3.28
C GLY A 343 5.92 9.24 4.67
N SER A 344 4.66 9.60 4.82
CA SER A 344 3.88 9.51 6.06
C SER A 344 2.39 9.53 5.73
N TYR A 345 1.55 9.13 6.69
CA TYR A 345 0.08 9.18 6.54
C TYR A 345 -0.42 10.61 6.23
N ALA A 346 0.10 11.62 6.94
CA ALA A 346 -0.26 13.02 6.71
C ALA A 346 0.13 13.54 5.31
N GLY A 347 1.15 12.96 4.68
CA GLY A 347 1.57 13.31 3.32
C GLY A 347 0.72 12.69 2.22
N ILE A 348 -0.17 11.73 2.53
CA ILE A 348 -0.95 10.99 1.51
C ILE A 348 -1.84 11.94 0.69
N LYS A 349 -2.55 12.88 1.34
CA LYS A 349 -3.40 13.85 0.65
C LYS A 349 -2.66 14.72 -0.36
N GLU A 350 -1.35 14.91 -0.20
CA GLU A 350 -0.53 15.69 -1.12
C GLU A 350 -0.18 14.92 -2.40
N VAL A 351 -0.09 13.59 -2.33
CA VAL A 351 0.32 12.75 -3.47
C VAL A 351 -0.84 11.99 -4.11
N PHE A 352 -1.91 11.73 -3.37
CA PHE A 352 -3.04 10.92 -3.82
C PHE A 352 -4.37 11.56 -3.42
N LYS A 353 -5.31 11.53 -4.36
CA LYS A 353 -6.66 12.09 -4.21
C LYS A 353 -7.67 11.14 -4.86
N ASN A 354 -8.42 10.41 -4.04
CA ASN A 354 -9.33 9.35 -4.49
C ASN A 354 -10.47 9.85 -5.39
N TRP A 355 -10.88 11.12 -5.28
CA TRP A 355 -11.87 11.74 -6.18
C TRP A 355 -11.42 11.87 -7.63
N ARG A 356 -10.10 11.70 -7.90
CA ARG A 356 -9.58 11.58 -9.26
C ARG A 356 -10.07 10.31 -9.95
N MET A 357 -10.62 9.34 -9.21
CA MET A 357 -11.30 8.14 -9.73
C MET A 357 -12.82 8.29 -9.60
N PRO A 358 -13.49 9.12 -10.43
CA PRO A 358 -14.94 9.27 -10.38
C PRO A 358 -15.65 7.99 -10.83
N MET A 359 -16.93 7.87 -10.51
CA MET A 359 -17.82 6.87 -11.09
C MET A 359 -17.75 6.95 -12.61
N ALA A 360 -17.81 5.83 -13.34
CA ALA A 360 -17.58 5.75 -14.78
C ALA A 360 -16.21 6.28 -15.28
N GLY A 361 -15.23 6.47 -14.38
CA GLY A 361 -13.87 6.82 -14.75
C GLY A 361 -13.28 5.83 -15.75
N ASN A 362 -12.58 6.31 -16.78
CA ASN A 362 -12.12 5.48 -17.90
C ASN A 362 -10.80 6.01 -18.47
N ILE A 363 -10.06 5.12 -19.11
CA ILE A 363 -8.90 5.42 -19.94
C ILE A 363 -9.13 4.90 -21.37
N GLN A 364 -8.76 5.70 -22.37
CA GLN A 364 -8.91 5.38 -23.78
C GLN A 364 -7.57 5.56 -24.48
N MET A 365 -7.04 4.48 -25.06
CA MET A 365 -5.87 4.47 -25.93
C MET A 365 -6.34 4.46 -27.38
N ILE A 366 -5.95 5.48 -28.14
CA ILE A 366 -6.33 5.65 -29.54
C ILE A 366 -5.07 5.55 -30.39
N LEU A 367 -5.05 4.58 -31.31
CA LEU A 367 -3.96 4.45 -32.28
C LEU A 367 -4.36 5.05 -33.61
N PHE A 368 -3.39 5.72 -34.24
CA PHE A 368 -3.51 6.38 -35.52
C PHE A 368 -2.59 5.70 -36.53
N ARG A 369 -3.14 5.36 -37.69
CA ARG A 369 -2.41 4.77 -38.81
C ARG A 369 -2.16 5.84 -39.87
N SER A 370 -0.99 5.80 -40.50
CA SER A 370 -0.71 6.63 -41.67
C SER A 370 -1.32 6.03 -42.93
N GLU A 371 -1.80 6.90 -43.82
CA GLU A 371 -2.23 6.54 -45.16
C GLU A 371 -1.04 6.29 -46.11
N GLU A 372 0.16 6.72 -45.72
CA GLU A 372 1.40 6.38 -46.43
C GLU A 372 2.00 5.07 -45.90
N ASP A 373 2.40 4.21 -46.82
CA ASP A 373 3.03 2.93 -46.48
C ASP A 373 4.38 3.13 -45.78
N GLY A 374 4.68 2.24 -44.81
CA GLY A 374 5.95 2.24 -44.09
C GLY A 374 6.08 3.25 -42.95
N LYS A 375 5.12 4.17 -42.77
CA LYS A 375 5.09 5.07 -41.60
C LYS A 375 4.59 4.34 -40.34
N GLN A 376 5.31 4.53 -39.23
CA GLN A 376 4.95 3.89 -37.96
C GLN A 376 3.65 4.47 -37.37
N PRO A 377 2.82 3.66 -36.68
CA PRO A 377 1.63 4.15 -36.01
C PRO A 377 1.93 5.14 -34.89
N LEU A 378 0.97 6.01 -34.59
CA LEU A 378 1.01 6.92 -33.43
C LEU A 378 -0.06 6.52 -32.40
N VAL A 379 0.12 6.91 -31.15
CA VAL A 379 -0.83 6.66 -30.06
C VAL A 379 -1.07 7.92 -29.23
N ARG A 380 -2.32 8.10 -28.78
CA ARG A 380 -2.74 9.13 -27.82
C ARG A 380 -3.63 8.52 -26.75
N PHE A 381 -3.47 8.97 -25.51
CA PHE A 381 -4.29 8.54 -24.39
C PHE A 381 -5.25 9.63 -23.92
N TYR A 382 -6.41 9.20 -23.46
CA TYR A 382 -7.38 10.05 -22.78
C TYR A 382 -7.76 9.44 -21.44
N LEU A 383 -7.57 10.18 -20.34
CA LEU A 383 -8.07 9.85 -19.02
C LEU A 383 -9.33 10.67 -18.76
N HIS A 384 -10.45 10.01 -18.46
CA HIS A 384 -11.76 10.64 -18.32
C HIS A 384 -12.10 11.52 -19.53
N GLU A 385 -11.82 11.01 -20.74
CA GLU A 385 -11.98 11.68 -22.03
C GLU A 385 -11.15 12.96 -22.25
N LYS A 386 -10.23 13.31 -21.34
CA LYS A 386 -9.22 14.39 -21.49
C LYS A 386 -7.88 13.81 -21.93
N ALA A 387 -7.24 14.40 -22.94
CA ALA A 387 -5.94 13.91 -23.40
C ALA A 387 -4.87 14.14 -22.34
N ILE A 388 -4.05 13.14 -22.09
CA ILE A 388 -3.00 13.16 -21.05
C ILE A 388 -1.61 13.08 -21.66
N GLU A 389 -0.63 13.55 -20.88
CA GLU A 389 0.78 13.36 -21.19
C GLU A 389 1.27 12.01 -20.64
N LEU A 390 2.10 11.34 -21.44
CA LEU A 390 2.87 10.17 -21.04
C LEU A 390 4.33 10.59 -20.77
N PRO A 391 5.08 9.84 -19.94
CA PRO A 391 6.52 10.04 -19.71
C PRO A 391 7.37 9.61 -20.93
N LEU A 392 7.02 10.11 -22.10
CA LEU A 392 7.61 9.83 -23.41
C LEU A 392 7.80 11.14 -24.19
N THR A 393 8.63 11.12 -25.21
CA THR A 393 8.79 12.27 -26.11
C THR A 393 7.63 12.34 -27.08
N ALA A 394 6.83 13.41 -27.01
CA ALA A 394 5.71 13.62 -27.93
C ALA A 394 6.19 14.05 -29.32
N VAL A 395 5.47 13.64 -30.37
CA VAL A 395 5.69 14.01 -31.78
C VAL A 395 4.56 14.92 -32.31
N GLY A 396 3.87 15.61 -31.41
CA GLY A 396 2.72 16.48 -31.69
C GLY A 396 1.87 16.66 -30.43
N ASP A 397 0.58 16.96 -30.59
CA ASP A 397 -0.36 17.18 -29.50
C ASP A 397 -0.63 15.89 -28.69
N ARG A 398 0.25 15.58 -27.72
CA ARG A 398 0.20 14.36 -26.89
C ARG A 398 0.10 13.08 -27.75
N LEU A 399 0.81 13.07 -28.88
CA LEU A 399 0.97 11.91 -29.74
C LEU A 399 2.35 11.32 -29.54
N TYR A 400 2.42 10.00 -29.48
CA TYR A 400 3.65 9.25 -29.27
C TYR A 400 3.80 8.20 -30.35
N LYS A 401 5.04 7.89 -30.71
CA LYS A 401 5.35 6.78 -31.61
C LYS A 401 4.92 5.47 -30.93
N TRP A 402 4.23 4.59 -31.66
CA TRP A 402 3.79 3.30 -31.12
C TRP A 402 4.96 2.41 -30.70
N GLY A 403 6.08 2.45 -31.42
CA GLY A 403 7.31 1.74 -31.06
C GLY A 403 7.84 2.17 -29.68
N ASP A 404 8.13 3.46 -29.52
CA ASP A 404 8.62 4.04 -28.26
C ASP A 404 7.67 3.74 -27.09
N PHE A 405 6.35 3.83 -27.34
CA PHE A 405 5.33 3.48 -26.35
C PHE A 405 5.43 2.01 -25.92
N LYS A 406 5.49 1.08 -26.87
CA LYS A 406 5.59 -0.36 -26.57
C LYS A 406 6.85 -0.68 -25.80
N ASP A 407 8.01 -0.19 -26.25
CA ASP A 407 9.30 -0.49 -25.63
C ASP A 407 9.31 -0.04 -24.17
N TYR A 408 8.84 1.18 -23.90
CA TYR A 408 8.76 1.71 -22.55
C TYR A 408 7.78 0.91 -21.67
N TYR A 409 6.54 0.73 -22.12
CA TYR A 409 5.50 0.14 -21.27
C TYR A 409 5.58 -1.38 -21.15
N LEU A 410 6.17 -2.10 -22.12
CA LEU A 410 6.51 -3.51 -21.93
C LEU A 410 7.69 -3.67 -20.95
N GLY A 411 8.63 -2.73 -20.91
CA GLY A 411 9.64 -2.66 -19.84
C GLY A 411 9.01 -2.47 -18.44
N ARG A 412 7.94 -1.66 -18.35
CA ARG A 412 7.14 -1.48 -17.12
C ARG A 412 6.39 -2.75 -16.75
N VAL A 413 5.74 -3.42 -17.70
CA VAL A 413 5.08 -4.73 -17.51
C VAL A 413 6.08 -5.76 -16.98
N ALA A 414 7.26 -5.88 -17.60
CA ALA A 414 8.31 -6.81 -17.16
C ALA A 414 8.80 -6.50 -15.74
N THR A 415 8.90 -5.22 -15.38
CA THR A 415 9.26 -4.79 -14.02
C THR A 415 8.18 -5.16 -13.01
N ALA A 416 6.91 -4.89 -13.33
CA ALA A 416 5.79 -5.27 -12.49
C ALA A 416 5.68 -6.78 -12.31
N PHE A 417 5.90 -7.57 -13.37
CA PHE A 417 5.98 -9.03 -13.29
C PHE A 417 7.05 -9.49 -12.28
N ARG A 418 8.26 -8.91 -12.33
CA ARG A 418 9.33 -9.20 -11.37
C ARG A 418 8.96 -8.82 -9.93
N ILE A 419 8.33 -7.66 -9.73
CA ILE A 419 7.82 -7.25 -8.42
C ILE A 419 6.80 -8.26 -7.88
N MET A 420 5.90 -8.75 -8.76
CA MET A 420 4.91 -9.76 -8.40
C MET A 420 5.52 -11.14 -8.07
N ALA A 421 6.80 -11.39 -8.40
CA ALA A 421 7.54 -12.58 -8.01
C ALA A 421 8.35 -12.42 -6.70
N GLN A 422 8.42 -11.20 -6.13
CA GLN A 422 9.11 -10.91 -4.88
C GLN A 422 8.15 -10.97 -3.67
N PRO A 423 8.63 -11.07 -2.42
CA PRO A 423 7.78 -10.99 -1.23
C PRO A 423 7.03 -9.67 -1.16
N ALA A 424 5.90 -9.64 -0.46
CA ALA A 424 5.29 -8.38 -0.10
C ALA A 424 6.04 -7.76 1.08
N CYS A 425 6.34 -6.46 1.00
CA CYS A 425 6.97 -5.72 2.07
C CYS A 425 6.05 -4.57 2.47
N ASN A 426 5.48 -4.63 3.66
CA ASN A 426 4.61 -3.59 4.20
C ASN A 426 5.41 -2.65 5.08
N PHE A 427 5.46 -1.38 4.71
CA PHE A 427 5.93 -0.33 5.60
C PHE A 427 5.00 -0.20 6.81
N LEU A 428 5.58 -0.21 8.01
CA LEU A 428 4.85 -0.04 9.27
C LEU A 428 4.95 1.41 9.76
N PHE A 429 6.16 1.86 10.10
CA PHE A 429 6.42 3.24 10.51
C PHE A 429 7.89 3.63 10.32
N ASN A 430 8.16 4.93 10.34
CA ASN A 430 9.50 5.46 10.15
C ASN A 430 10.35 5.32 11.42
N ILE A 431 11.58 4.82 11.26
CA ILE A 431 12.62 4.88 12.28
C ILE A 431 13.64 5.90 11.79
N GLU A 432 14.05 6.83 12.65
CA GLU A 432 14.99 7.85 12.18
C GLU A 432 16.35 7.19 11.94
N LYS A 433 16.96 7.55 10.81
CA LYS A 433 18.20 6.93 10.31
C LYS A 433 19.39 7.07 11.26
N GLU A 434 19.39 8.10 12.11
CA GLU A 434 20.50 8.46 12.97
C GLU A 434 19.98 8.99 14.32
N TYR A 435 20.80 8.85 15.36
CA TYR A 435 20.63 9.47 16.67
C TYR A 435 21.98 10.06 17.09
N ASN A 436 22.07 11.37 17.33
CA ASN A 436 23.32 12.09 17.62
C ASN A 436 24.44 11.83 16.57
N GLY A 437 24.07 11.76 15.30
CA GLY A 437 24.99 11.48 14.18
C GLY A 437 25.46 10.01 14.11
N ARG A 438 24.91 9.13 14.94
CA ARG A 438 25.19 7.69 14.93
C ARG A 438 24.13 6.94 14.13
N PRO A 439 24.50 6.11 13.15
CA PRO A 439 23.54 5.40 12.30
C PRO A 439 22.74 4.35 13.09
N MET A 440 21.49 4.13 12.67
CA MET A 440 20.63 3.03 13.12
C MET A 440 21.26 1.67 12.78
N GLN A 441 21.14 0.70 13.69
CA GLN A 441 21.81 -0.60 13.57
C GLN A 441 20.86 -1.79 13.71
N SER A 442 20.17 -1.97 14.83
CA SER A 442 19.29 -3.13 14.97
C SER A 442 18.06 -2.82 15.81
N PHE A 443 17.11 -3.76 15.88
CA PHE A 443 15.96 -3.60 16.75
C PHE A 443 15.54 -4.92 17.39
N SER A 444 14.82 -4.82 18.49
CA SER A 444 14.06 -5.94 19.07
C SER A 444 12.78 -5.42 19.70
N ILE A 445 11.84 -6.31 20.03
CA ILE A 445 10.53 -5.92 20.55
C ILE A 445 10.24 -6.69 21.84
N LEU A 446 9.82 -5.95 22.87
CA LEU A 446 9.30 -6.51 24.12
C LEU A 446 8.04 -5.73 24.52
N ASN A 447 6.95 -6.45 24.83
CA ASN A 447 5.69 -5.85 25.29
C ASN A 447 5.20 -4.69 24.41
N ASP A 448 5.24 -4.87 23.09
CA ASP A 448 4.86 -3.86 22.09
C ASP A 448 5.67 -2.54 22.14
N VAL A 449 6.86 -2.59 22.74
CA VAL A 449 7.87 -1.53 22.64
C VAL A 449 9.00 -2.00 21.72
N VAL A 450 9.26 -1.25 20.66
CA VAL A 450 10.36 -1.47 19.73
C VAL A 450 11.60 -0.74 20.24
N TYR A 451 12.61 -1.49 20.63
CA TYR A 451 13.92 -1.00 21.03
C TYR A 451 14.82 -0.96 19.82
N VAL A 452 15.26 0.23 19.41
CA VAL A 452 16.16 0.42 18.27
C VAL A 452 17.53 0.80 18.79
N GLY A 453 18.53 -0.02 18.47
CA GLY A 453 19.94 0.24 18.73
C GLY A 453 20.57 1.07 17.61
N TYR A 454 21.42 1.99 18.02
CA TYR A 454 22.22 2.86 17.17
C TYR A 454 23.70 2.67 17.53
N ASP A 455 24.57 2.98 16.57
CA ASP A 455 26.01 2.91 16.75
C ASP A 455 26.48 3.63 18.02
N SER A 456 27.53 3.11 18.66
CA SER A 456 28.07 3.57 19.95
C SER A 456 27.15 3.33 21.16
N GLY A 457 26.27 2.33 21.11
CA GLY A 457 25.43 1.93 22.24
C GLY A 457 24.33 2.94 22.59
N LEU A 458 23.72 3.55 21.59
CA LEU A 458 22.59 4.47 21.77
C LEU A 458 21.26 3.76 21.49
N CYS A 459 20.19 4.18 22.17
CA CYS A 459 18.87 3.57 22.02
C CYS A 459 17.77 4.61 21.80
N ARG A 460 16.79 4.22 21.00
CA ARG A 460 15.48 4.88 20.92
C ARG A 460 14.37 3.84 20.98
N THR A 461 13.32 4.15 21.72
CA THR A 461 12.14 3.30 21.84
C THR A 461 10.95 3.86 21.08
N TYR A 462 10.14 2.98 20.51
CA TYR A 462 8.91 3.30 19.80
C TYR A 462 7.77 2.41 20.26
N ASP A 463 6.57 2.96 20.30
CA ASP A 463 5.36 2.17 20.46
C ASP A 463 5.09 1.39 19.16
N TYR A 464 4.99 0.06 19.25
CA TYR A 464 4.85 -0.82 18.10
C TYR A 464 3.55 -0.59 17.33
N LEU A 465 2.46 -0.21 18.00
CA LEU A 465 1.12 -0.12 17.38
C LEU A 465 0.87 1.23 16.70
N THR A 466 1.58 2.27 17.14
CA THR A 466 1.40 3.65 16.65
C THR A 466 2.62 4.18 15.91
N GLY A 467 3.79 3.57 16.10
CA GLY A 467 5.07 4.06 15.58
C GLY A 467 5.56 5.35 16.24
N ARG A 468 4.92 5.78 17.34
CA ARG A 468 5.31 7.00 18.07
C ARG A 468 6.57 6.73 18.87
N LYS A 469 7.53 7.66 18.82
CA LYS A 469 8.73 7.64 19.66
C LYS A 469 8.31 7.78 21.14
N ILE A 470 8.85 6.91 22.00
CA ILE A 470 8.64 6.92 23.44
C ILE A 470 9.79 7.69 24.11
N ALA A 471 11.03 7.21 23.97
CA ALA A 471 12.19 7.81 24.62
C ALA A 471 13.49 7.66 23.81
N GLU A 472 14.51 8.39 24.23
CA GLU A 472 15.88 8.35 23.73
C GLU A 472 16.85 8.32 24.91
N PHE A 473 17.76 7.35 24.94
CA PHE A 473 18.71 7.18 26.02
C PHE A 473 19.93 6.36 25.56
N PRO A 474 21.09 6.50 26.21
CA PRO A 474 22.19 5.57 26.02
C PRO A 474 21.85 4.20 26.65
N PHE A 475 22.29 3.11 26.03
CA PHE A 475 22.31 1.81 26.70
C PHE A 475 23.28 1.84 27.88
N GLY A 476 23.14 0.90 28.82
CA GLY A 476 24.14 0.71 29.86
C GLY A 476 25.52 0.38 29.28
N CYS A 477 25.55 -0.30 28.12
CA CYS A 477 26.72 -0.62 27.32
C CYS A 477 27.10 0.46 26.28
N GLN A 478 26.88 1.73 26.60
CA GLN A 478 27.30 2.85 25.75
C GLN A 478 28.83 2.97 25.72
N ILE A 479 29.42 2.51 24.61
CA ILE A 479 30.84 2.63 24.31
C ILE A 479 31.02 2.80 22.80
N THR A 480 32.08 3.50 22.38
CA THR A 480 32.33 3.79 20.96
C THR A 480 32.47 2.53 20.09
N SER A 481 32.92 1.42 20.66
CA SER A 481 33.10 0.16 19.92
C SER A 481 31.82 -0.67 19.76
N ASN A 482 30.74 -0.31 20.45
CA ASN A 482 29.49 -1.06 20.42
C ASN A 482 28.65 -0.62 19.21
N HIS A 483 28.70 -1.41 18.14
CA HIS A 483 27.92 -1.18 16.94
C HIS A 483 26.46 -1.64 17.06
N CYS A 484 26.02 -2.25 18.17
CA CYS A 484 24.65 -2.76 18.32
C CYS A 484 24.20 -3.62 17.11
N GLY A 485 25.06 -4.51 16.63
CA GLY A 485 24.82 -5.31 15.42
C GLY A 485 23.74 -6.38 15.55
N ASN A 486 23.30 -6.69 16.77
CA ASN A 486 22.12 -7.52 17.03
C ASN A 486 21.47 -7.20 18.39
N LEU A 487 20.14 -7.24 18.43
CA LEU A 487 19.33 -7.10 19.64
C LEU A 487 18.35 -8.26 19.73
N ASN A 488 18.36 -9.01 20.83
CA ASN A 488 17.37 -10.06 21.11
C ASN A 488 16.86 -9.98 22.55
N PHE A 489 15.61 -10.38 22.75
CA PHE A 489 15.04 -10.53 24.10
C PHE A 489 15.03 -11.99 24.54
N HIS A 490 15.34 -12.22 25.81
CA HIS A 490 15.09 -13.47 26.53
C HIS A 490 14.76 -13.13 27.98
N ASP A 491 13.70 -13.73 28.54
CA ASP A 491 13.25 -13.48 29.92
C ASP A 491 13.16 -12.00 30.29
N SER A 492 12.64 -11.17 29.38
CA SER A 492 12.53 -9.70 29.50
C SER A 492 13.86 -8.93 29.62
N LEU A 493 15.00 -9.60 29.42
CA LEU A 493 16.31 -8.99 29.33
C LEU A 493 16.70 -8.78 27.87
N LEU A 494 17.32 -7.65 27.60
CA LEU A 494 17.81 -7.29 26.27
C LEU A 494 19.27 -7.71 26.14
N TYR A 495 19.56 -8.56 25.16
CA TYR A 495 20.91 -8.97 24.80
C TYR A 495 21.40 -8.09 23.66
N VAL A 496 22.39 -7.24 23.95
CA VAL A 496 23.00 -6.29 23.02
C VAL A 496 24.35 -6.84 22.56
N SER A 497 24.47 -7.23 21.30
CA SER A 497 25.73 -7.70 20.73
C SER A 497 26.19 -6.78 19.59
N GLY A 498 27.47 -6.84 19.24
CA GLY A 498 28.06 -5.98 18.20
C GLY A 498 29.27 -5.17 18.67
N ASP A 499 29.84 -5.48 19.83
CA ASP A 499 31.08 -4.84 20.27
C ASP A 499 32.29 -5.41 19.50
N LEU A 500 32.79 -4.61 18.57
CA LEU A 500 33.88 -5.01 17.68
C LEU A 500 35.25 -5.04 18.37
N THR A 501 35.37 -4.52 19.59
CA THR A 501 36.63 -4.50 20.35
C THR A 501 36.65 -5.55 21.45
N ASN A 502 35.59 -5.63 22.26
CA ASN A 502 35.60 -6.50 23.44
C ASN A 502 34.99 -7.89 23.19
N THR A 503 34.49 -8.15 21.97
CA THR A 503 33.81 -9.40 21.59
C THR A 503 32.80 -9.82 22.66
N ALA A 504 31.89 -8.90 22.99
CA ALA A 504 30.98 -9.01 24.12
C ALA A 504 29.51 -8.94 23.69
N CYS A 505 28.66 -9.61 24.46
CA CYS A 505 27.22 -9.42 24.50
C CYS A 505 26.85 -8.88 25.88
N TYR A 506 26.19 -7.73 25.92
CA TYR A 506 25.75 -7.07 27.14
C TYR A 506 24.29 -7.43 27.41
N VAL A 507 24.03 -7.96 28.60
CA VAL A 507 22.68 -8.28 29.06
C VAL A 507 22.16 -7.10 29.86
N GLU A 508 21.07 -6.50 29.39
CA GLU A 508 20.49 -5.31 29.99
C GLU A 508 19.08 -5.55 30.54
N SER A 509 18.85 -5.04 31.74
CA SER A 509 17.51 -4.83 32.27
C SER A 509 16.97 -3.53 31.68
N VAL A 510 15.77 -3.59 31.10
CA VAL A 510 15.22 -2.47 30.33
C VAL A 510 13.85 -2.01 30.83
N THR A 511 13.57 -0.72 30.69
CA THR A 511 12.23 -0.12 30.66
C THR A 511 12.05 0.59 29.31
N PRO A 512 10.86 1.13 28.98
CA PRO A 512 10.69 1.91 27.77
C PRO A 512 11.53 3.21 27.73
N GLU A 513 12.03 3.69 28.88
CA GLU A 513 12.75 4.95 29.02
C GLU A 513 14.22 4.83 29.46
N GLY A 514 14.73 3.62 29.67
CA GLY A 514 16.12 3.45 30.08
C GLY A 514 16.53 2.01 30.31
N THR A 515 17.82 1.79 30.52
CA THR A 515 18.38 0.46 30.70
C THR A 515 19.56 0.47 31.66
N ARG A 516 19.95 -0.72 32.13
CA ARG A 516 21.18 -0.95 32.89
C ARG A 516 21.77 -2.32 32.56
N ILE A 517 23.09 -2.42 32.45
CA ILE A 517 23.76 -3.72 32.35
C ILE A 517 23.54 -4.49 33.65
N VAL A 518 23.20 -5.76 33.51
CA VAL A 518 23.08 -6.72 34.63
C VAL A 518 24.08 -7.88 34.52
N GLN A 519 24.64 -8.13 33.33
CA GLN A 519 25.65 -9.15 33.08
C GLN A 519 26.37 -8.84 31.77
N THR A 520 27.67 -9.14 31.70
CA THR A 520 28.47 -9.10 30.47
C THR A 520 28.95 -10.49 30.10
N ILE A 521 28.78 -10.87 28.83
CA ILE A 521 29.20 -12.17 28.30
C ILE A 521 30.29 -11.93 27.26
N HIS A 522 31.51 -12.34 27.56
CA HIS A 522 32.66 -12.24 26.65
C HIS A 522 32.87 -13.53 25.87
N PHE A 523 33.27 -13.38 24.61
CA PHE A 523 33.69 -14.49 23.75
C PHE A 523 35.18 -14.37 23.45
N ARG A 524 35.97 -15.32 23.95
CA ARG A 524 37.42 -15.39 23.75
C ARG A 524 37.74 -16.65 22.95
N LEU A 525 37.35 -16.63 21.69
CA LEU A 525 37.40 -17.78 20.80
C LEU A 525 38.55 -17.66 19.79
N SER A 526 39.17 -18.78 19.43
CA SER A 526 40.22 -18.84 18.42
C SER A 526 39.67 -18.55 17.02
N GLY A 527 40.43 -17.83 16.19
CA GLY A 527 40.01 -17.49 14.82
C GLY A 527 38.79 -16.55 14.75
N ASP A 528 38.49 -15.80 15.82
CA ASP A 528 37.40 -14.82 15.80
C ASP A 528 37.82 -13.54 15.05
N TYR A 529 37.50 -13.48 13.75
CA TYR A 529 37.86 -12.36 12.89
C TYR A 529 36.78 -11.29 12.76
N GLY A 530 35.90 -11.16 13.76
CA GLY A 530 34.83 -10.16 13.81
C GLY A 530 33.46 -10.75 14.07
N GLY A 531 33.39 -11.87 14.78
CA GLY A 531 32.20 -12.36 15.44
C GLY A 531 31.82 -11.36 16.51
N SER A 532 30.63 -10.79 16.36
CA SER A 532 30.01 -10.03 17.43
C SER A 532 28.49 -10.20 17.37
N GLN A 533 28.01 -11.19 16.61
CA GLN A 533 26.60 -11.54 16.55
C GLN A 533 26.36 -12.73 17.46
N ALA A 534 25.90 -12.42 18.66
CA ALA A 534 25.24 -13.37 19.54
C ALA A 534 23.74 -13.34 19.20
N VAL A 535 23.16 -14.51 19.00
CA VAL A 535 21.74 -14.69 18.73
C VAL A 535 21.16 -15.62 19.78
N ILE A 536 20.08 -15.20 20.42
CA ILE A 536 19.52 -15.95 21.54
C ILE A 536 18.51 -16.98 21.04
N ASP A 537 18.78 -18.25 21.31
CA ASP A 537 17.83 -19.34 21.12
C ASP A 537 17.17 -19.64 22.47
N SER A 538 16.05 -18.96 22.72
CA SER A 538 15.31 -19.09 23.97
C SER A 538 14.71 -20.49 24.17
N GLU A 539 14.35 -21.18 23.09
CA GLU A 539 13.72 -22.51 23.14
C GLU A 539 14.71 -23.57 23.63
N ARG A 540 15.95 -23.51 23.13
CA ARG A 540 17.03 -24.44 23.51
C ARG A 540 17.87 -23.95 24.69
N GLY A 541 17.68 -22.71 25.13
CA GLY A 541 18.45 -22.11 26.22
C GLY A 541 19.94 -21.97 25.87
N VAL A 542 20.24 -21.54 24.64
CA VAL A 542 21.62 -21.38 24.16
C VAL A 542 21.85 -20.02 23.51
N ILE A 543 23.09 -19.55 23.56
CA ILE A 543 23.58 -18.44 22.77
C ILE A 543 24.25 -19.00 21.51
N VAL A 544 23.72 -18.64 20.36
CA VAL A 544 24.30 -18.95 19.05
C VAL A 544 25.24 -17.82 18.66
N TYR A 545 26.55 -18.07 18.73
CA TYR A 545 27.58 -17.08 18.39
C TYR A 545 28.11 -17.31 16.98
N MET A 546 27.96 -16.31 16.12
CA MET A 546 28.29 -16.38 14.70
C MET A 546 29.64 -15.72 14.40
N ARG A 547 30.55 -16.48 13.79
CA ARG A 547 31.88 -16.03 13.35
C ARG A 547 32.07 -16.24 11.86
N ARG A 548 33.08 -15.60 11.28
CA ARG A 548 33.57 -15.87 9.92
C ARG A 548 34.93 -16.54 9.98
N GLU A 549 35.16 -17.51 9.11
CA GLU A 549 36.45 -18.23 9.05
C GLU A 549 37.56 -17.36 8.44
N ILE A 550 37.22 -16.45 7.53
CA ILE A 550 38.17 -15.56 6.86
C ILE A 550 37.91 -14.11 7.26
N LYS A 551 38.96 -13.38 7.66
CA LYS A 551 38.88 -11.97 8.09
C LYS A 551 38.26 -11.04 7.04
N GLN A 552 38.59 -11.25 5.77
CA GLN A 552 38.06 -10.46 4.67
C GLN A 552 36.59 -10.86 4.38
N ILE A 553 35.66 -9.95 4.65
CA ILE A 553 34.20 -10.19 4.56
C ILE A 553 33.80 -10.77 3.20
N ASN A 554 34.36 -10.25 2.11
CA ASN A 554 33.99 -10.64 0.73
C ASN A 554 34.92 -11.70 0.13
N ALA A 555 35.70 -12.43 0.93
CA ALA A 555 36.58 -13.48 0.42
C ALA A 555 35.78 -14.64 -0.20
N SER A 556 36.20 -15.08 -1.39
CA SER A 556 35.68 -16.30 -2.00
C SER A 556 35.96 -17.50 -1.10
N GLY A 557 34.92 -18.28 -0.76
CA GLY A 557 35.04 -19.44 0.11
C GLY A 557 34.90 -19.15 1.61
N ASN A 558 34.57 -17.92 2.01
CA ASN A 558 34.24 -17.64 3.41
C ASN A 558 32.99 -18.43 3.87
N ARG A 559 32.89 -18.71 5.17
CA ARG A 559 31.80 -19.46 5.79
C ARG A 559 31.40 -18.82 7.11
N PHE A 560 30.12 -18.95 7.45
CA PHE A 560 29.66 -18.71 8.82
C PHE A 560 30.01 -19.94 9.65
N PHE A 561 30.74 -19.70 10.74
CA PHE A 561 31.12 -20.69 11.73
C PHE A 561 30.36 -20.39 13.03
N ILE A 562 29.50 -21.32 13.42
CA ILE A 562 28.56 -21.19 14.53
C ILE A 562 29.11 -21.93 15.73
N SER A 563 29.15 -21.29 16.89
CA SER A 563 29.37 -21.95 18.18
C SER A 563 28.18 -21.70 19.10
N GLU A 564 27.64 -22.77 19.66
CA GLU A 564 26.53 -22.72 20.62
C GLU A 564 27.05 -22.85 22.04
N PHE A 565 26.68 -21.90 22.91
CA PHE A 565 27.02 -21.89 24.33
C PHE A 565 25.76 -21.99 25.17
N PRO A 566 25.80 -22.60 26.38
CA PRO A 566 24.65 -22.54 27.29
C PRO A 566 24.30 -21.09 27.60
N LEU A 567 23.02 -20.75 27.71
CA LEU A 567 22.61 -19.41 28.13
C LEU A 567 22.86 -19.24 29.64
N PRO A 568 23.71 -18.30 30.08
CA PRO A 568 24.06 -18.17 31.49
C PRO A 568 22.94 -17.47 32.26
N LYS A 569 22.80 -17.81 33.55
CA LYS A 569 21.90 -17.07 34.45
C LYS A 569 22.57 -15.77 34.86
N VAL A 570 21.79 -14.70 35.03
CA VAL A 570 22.28 -13.41 35.56
C VAL A 570 22.97 -13.56 36.92
N SER A 571 22.52 -14.51 37.75
CA SER A 571 23.12 -14.81 39.05
C SER A 571 24.58 -15.32 38.98
N GLU A 572 25.03 -15.76 37.82
CA GLU A 572 26.41 -16.22 37.60
C GLU A 572 27.39 -15.05 37.40
N GLY A 573 26.90 -13.81 37.26
CA GLY A 573 27.73 -12.64 37.02
C GLY A 573 28.35 -12.64 35.62
N ASP A 574 29.42 -11.87 35.42
CA ASP A 574 30.06 -11.79 34.11
C ASP A 574 30.70 -13.12 33.69
N ILE A 575 30.46 -13.53 32.45
CA ILE A 575 30.89 -14.82 31.89
C ILE A 575 31.93 -14.59 30.79
N THR A 576 32.86 -15.53 30.65
CA THR A 576 33.77 -15.58 29.49
C THR A 576 33.74 -16.99 28.89
N TYR A 577 33.19 -17.10 27.68
CA TYR A 577 33.21 -18.33 26.90
C TYR A 577 34.51 -18.48 26.10
N ARG A 578 35.04 -19.69 26.09
CA ARG A 578 36.19 -20.17 25.32
C ARG A 578 35.74 -21.29 24.39
N ASP A 579 36.60 -21.70 23.45
CA ASP A 579 36.27 -22.77 22.49
C ASP A 579 35.87 -24.09 23.21
N SER A 580 36.43 -24.37 24.39
CA SER A 580 36.10 -25.55 25.21
C SER A 580 34.68 -25.54 25.77
N ASP A 581 34.06 -24.37 25.86
CA ASP A 581 32.75 -24.19 26.49
C ASP A 581 31.60 -24.34 25.49
N ALA A 582 31.94 -24.45 24.18
CA ALA A 582 30.97 -24.65 23.14
C ALA A 582 30.35 -26.05 23.25
N VAL A 583 29.02 -26.10 23.39
CA VAL A 583 28.26 -27.36 23.37
C VAL A 583 28.35 -28.00 21.99
N ARG A 584 28.35 -27.17 20.95
CA ARG A 584 28.39 -27.60 19.57
C ARG A 584 28.98 -26.49 18.70
N THR A 585 29.71 -26.89 17.66
CA THR A 585 30.22 -25.98 16.65
C THR A 585 30.05 -26.60 15.26
N PHE A 586 29.60 -25.80 14.28
CA PHE A 586 29.34 -26.25 12.91
C PHE A 586 29.36 -25.05 11.94
N SER A 587 29.47 -25.31 10.63
CA SER A 587 29.41 -24.26 9.61
C SER A 587 28.02 -24.21 8.95
N LEU A 588 27.55 -23.02 8.60
CA LEU A 588 26.36 -22.88 7.74
C LEU A 588 26.72 -23.26 6.30
N GLU A 589 25.76 -23.86 5.59
CA GLU A 589 25.94 -24.34 4.21
C GLU A 589 26.36 -23.23 3.24
N LYS A 590 25.85 -22.01 3.44
CA LYS A 590 26.12 -20.86 2.59
C LYS A 590 26.46 -19.62 3.41
N TYR A 591 27.45 -18.88 2.92
CA TYR A 591 27.82 -17.57 3.44
C TYR A 591 27.16 -16.47 2.62
N PHE A 592 26.59 -15.49 3.33
CA PHE A 592 26.01 -14.29 2.74
C PHE A 592 26.71 -13.04 3.33
N PRO A 593 27.33 -12.18 2.51
CA PRO A 593 28.03 -10.99 3.01
C PRO A 593 27.10 -9.98 3.72
N ILE A 594 27.70 -9.22 4.65
CA ILE A 594 27.07 -8.32 5.65
C ILE A 594 26.35 -9.10 6.76
N TYR A 595 26.95 -9.09 7.96
CA TYR A 595 26.58 -9.90 9.14
C TYR A 595 25.94 -9.02 10.23
N GLN A 596 24.82 -8.36 9.93
CA GLN A 596 24.05 -7.60 10.92
C GLN A 596 22.60 -8.08 10.88
N GLY A 597 21.96 -8.16 12.05
CA GLY A 597 20.63 -8.73 12.20
C GLY A 597 20.52 -10.25 12.11
N ALA A 598 20.10 -10.88 13.21
CA ALA A 598 19.69 -12.27 13.21
C ALA A 598 18.64 -12.57 14.29
N SER A 599 17.75 -13.50 13.98
CA SER A 599 16.69 -13.97 14.88
C SER A 599 16.55 -15.48 14.77
N ILE A 600 16.19 -16.13 15.88
CA ILE A 600 15.94 -17.56 15.93
C ILE A 600 14.47 -17.78 16.32
N SER A 601 13.80 -18.67 15.60
CA SER A 601 12.43 -19.13 15.90
C SER A 601 12.24 -20.54 15.36
N ASP A 602 11.62 -21.42 16.15
CA ASP A 602 11.29 -22.80 15.74
C ASP A 602 12.51 -23.57 15.20
N GLY A 603 13.65 -23.47 15.89
CA GLY A 603 14.92 -24.09 15.50
C GLY A 603 15.52 -23.60 14.18
N LYS A 604 15.05 -22.47 13.63
CA LYS A 604 15.59 -21.86 12.40
C LYS A 604 16.29 -20.54 12.70
N LEU A 605 17.42 -20.32 12.05
CA LEU A 605 18.14 -19.06 12.06
C LEU A 605 17.74 -18.22 10.85
N TYR A 606 17.20 -17.05 11.12
CA TYR A 606 16.89 -16.01 10.14
C TYR A 606 18.05 -15.00 10.14
N GLN A 607 18.82 -14.98 9.07
CA GLN A 607 20.00 -14.13 8.92
C GLN A 607 19.80 -13.13 7.79
N SER A 608 19.82 -11.83 8.08
CA SER A 608 19.79 -10.81 7.01
C SER A 608 21.08 -10.83 6.19
N PHE A 609 20.96 -10.44 4.92
CA PHE A 609 22.10 -10.21 4.03
C PHE A 609 21.81 -9.07 3.06
N GLY A 610 22.84 -8.35 2.65
CA GLY A 610 22.65 -7.27 1.69
C GLY A 610 23.91 -6.47 1.43
N GLY A 611 23.71 -5.28 0.87
CA GLY A 611 24.78 -4.34 0.53
C GLY A 611 24.33 -2.90 0.71
N THR A 612 25.29 -1.99 0.86
CA THR A 612 25.00 -0.56 0.75
C THR A 612 24.85 -0.20 -0.74
N PRO A 613 24.18 0.92 -1.08
CA PRO A 613 24.15 1.40 -2.46
C PRO A 613 25.55 1.63 -3.06
N ARG A 614 26.58 1.88 -2.23
CA ARG A 614 27.98 2.05 -2.65
C ARG A 614 28.70 0.72 -2.86
N ASN A 615 28.33 -0.31 -2.10
CA ASN A 615 28.89 -1.67 -2.17
C ASN A 615 27.73 -2.68 -2.20
N PRO A 616 27.03 -2.81 -3.34
CA PRO A 616 25.87 -3.69 -3.45
C PRO A 616 26.30 -5.16 -3.36
N SER A 617 25.45 -5.97 -2.74
CA SER A 617 25.66 -7.42 -2.69
C SER A 617 25.26 -8.07 -4.01
N SER A 618 26.08 -9.00 -4.51
CA SER A 618 25.75 -9.84 -5.66
C SER A 618 24.58 -10.79 -5.39
N GLU A 619 24.25 -11.04 -4.12
CA GLU A 619 23.12 -11.86 -3.71
C GLU A 619 21.81 -11.04 -3.61
N GLY A 620 21.87 -9.72 -3.80
CA GLY A 620 20.77 -8.80 -3.51
C GLY A 620 20.63 -8.52 -2.01
N THR A 621 19.48 -7.97 -1.60
CA THR A 621 19.13 -7.71 -0.20
C THR A 621 18.01 -8.65 0.23
N GLY A 622 18.08 -9.17 1.46
CA GLY A 622 17.10 -10.12 1.96
C GLY A 622 17.49 -10.77 3.28
N PHE A 623 16.97 -11.98 3.49
CA PHE A 623 17.39 -12.86 4.57
C PHE A 623 17.40 -14.32 4.12
N ALA A 624 18.30 -15.09 4.72
CA ALA A 624 18.42 -16.52 4.54
C ALA A 624 17.90 -17.24 5.78
N VAL A 625 17.27 -18.39 5.57
CA VAL A 625 16.75 -19.24 6.64
C VAL A 625 17.60 -20.49 6.69
N PHE A 626 18.21 -20.77 7.83
CA PHE A 626 19.03 -21.96 8.05
C PHE A 626 18.40 -22.86 9.10
N ASP A 627 18.53 -24.17 8.91
CA ASP A 627 18.21 -25.16 9.94
C ASP A 627 19.34 -25.19 10.96
N LEU A 628 19.06 -24.88 12.23
CA LEU A 628 20.11 -24.91 13.24
C LEU A 628 20.54 -26.34 13.60
N ARG A 629 19.81 -27.38 13.20
CA ARG A 629 20.19 -28.77 13.51
C ARG A 629 21.47 -29.18 12.78
N ASP A 630 21.65 -28.75 11.54
CA ASP A 630 22.76 -29.16 10.67
C ASP A 630 23.40 -28.01 9.88
N GLY A 631 22.90 -26.78 9.98
CA GLY A 631 23.41 -25.61 9.25
C GLY A 631 22.95 -25.53 7.79
N ARG A 632 22.02 -26.40 7.38
CA ARG A 632 21.51 -26.45 6.00
C ARG A 632 20.70 -25.20 5.66
N LEU A 633 20.87 -24.70 4.44
CA LEU A 633 20.09 -23.58 3.90
C LEU A 633 18.69 -24.09 3.53
N LEU A 634 17.67 -23.52 4.18
CA LEU A 634 16.27 -23.86 3.95
C LEU A 634 15.62 -22.94 2.91
N ASP A 635 15.90 -21.64 2.95
CA ASP A 635 15.30 -20.66 2.06
C ASP A 635 16.16 -19.39 1.92
N VAL A 636 15.95 -18.64 0.83
CA VAL A 636 16.56 -17.35 0.55
C VAL A 636 15.49 -16.37 0.08
N VAL A 637 15.10 -15.46 0.95
CA VAL A 637 14.05 -14.47 0.69
C VAL A 637 14.69 -13.15 0.30
N ARG A 638 14.51 -12.73 -0.96
CA ARG A 638 15.03 -11.45 -1.48
C ARG A 638 13.93 -10.40 -1.51
N VAL A 639 14.17 -9.27 -0.85
CA VAL A 639 13.22 -8.15 -0.75
C VAL A 639 13.43 -7.16 -1.91
N PRO A 640 12.41 -6.34 -2.28
CA PRO A 640 12.47 -5.44 -3.44
C PRO A 640 13.34 -4.18 -3.22
N PHE A 641 14.23 -4.20 -2.22
CA PHE A 641 15.01 -3.04 -1.80
C PHE A 641 16.47 -3.18 -2.21
N ASN A 642 17.11 -2.07 -2.58
CA ASN A 642 18.56 -1.96 -2.70
C ASN A 642 19.11 -1.15 -1.52
N MET A 643 18.86 -1.64 -0.31
CA MET A 643 19.27 -1.01 0.95
C MET A 643 19.98 -2.04 1.82
N GLU A 644 20.89 -1.57 2.67
CA GLU A 644 21.57 -2.43 3.64
C GLU A 644 20.57 -2.83 4.74
N PRO A 645 20.31 -4.14 4.95
CA PRO A 645 19.49 -4.59 6.06
C PRO A 645 20.27 -4.43 7.36
N GLN A 646 19.54 -4.03 8.40
CA GLN A 646 20.09 -3.67 9.70
C GLN A 646 19.75 -4.74 10.74
N SER A 647 18.50 -5.20 10.73
CA SER A 647 18.03 -6.27 11.61
C SER A 647 16.83 -7.03 11.04
N ILE A 648 16.63 -8.24 11.56
CA ILE A 648 15.49 -9.10 11.30
C ILE A 648 14.98 -9.66 12.63
N LEU A 649 13.66 -9.70 12.81
CA LEU A 649 13.00 -10.24 13.99
C LEU A 649 11.77 -11.05 13.59
N THR A 650 11.63 -12.23 14.19
CA THR A 650 10.35 -12.94 14.23
C THR A 650 9.56 -12.48 15.46
N TYR A 651 8.37 -11.90 15.26
CA TYR A 651 7.55 -11.36 16.35
C TYR A 651 6.07 -11.61 16.07
N LYS A 652 5.37 -12.27 17.00
CA LYS A 652 3.94 -12.61 16.87
C LYS A 652 3.59 -13.26 15.52
N GLY A 653 4.42 -14.20 15.05
CA GLY A 653 4.25 -14.90 13.77
C GLY A 653 4.59 -14.08 12.52
N ARG A 654 5.09 -12.86 12.67
CA ARG A 654 5.48 -11.96 11.57
C ARG A 654 6.99 -11.85 11.45
N ILE A 655 7.48 -11.66 10.23
CA ILE A 655 8.89 -11.34 9.97
C ILE A 655 9.00 -9.83 9.79
N LEU A 656 9.77 -9.20 10.67
CA LEU A 656 10.02 -7.77 10.67
C LEU A 656 11.47 -7.50 10.29
N MET A 657 11.69 -6.46 9.48
CA MET A 657 13.03 -6.02 9.09
C MET A 657 13.11 -4.49 9.10
N ASN A 658 14.28 -3.96 9.44
CA ASN A 658 14.63 -2.57 9.20
C ASN A 658 15.85 -2.48 8.27
N PHE A 659 15.98 -1.35 7.58
CA PHE A 659 17.03 -1.10 6.60
C PHE A 659 17.68 0.25 6.85
N SER A 660 18.95 0.38 6.50
CA SER A 660 19.71 1.63 6.62
C SER A 660 18.99 2.78 5.94
N GLY A 661 18.70 3.85 6.69
CA GLY A 661 17.98 5.02 6.16
C GLY A 661 16.48 4.83 5.96
N CYS A 662 15.89 3.75 6.50
CA CYS A 662 14.49 3.40 6.28
C CYS A 662 13.77 2.93 7.55
N GLY A 663 12.44 2.90 7.50
CA GLY A 663 11.58 2.48 8.62
C GLY A 663 11.53 0.98 8.86
N LEU A 664 10.58 0.57 9.70
CA LEU A 664 10.27 -0.82 10.00
C LEU A 664 9.32 -1.40 8.94
N TYR A 665 9.61 -2.61 8.48
CA TYR A 665 8.80 -3.33 7.49
C TYR A 665 8.40 -4.70 8.01
N GLU A 666 7.21 -5.13 7.65
CA GLU A 666 6.84 -6.55 7.65
C GLU A 666 7.15 -7.15 6.28
N VAL A 667 7.78 -8.33 6.26
CA VAL A 667 7.99 -9.14 5.06
C VAL A 667 7.03 -10.33 5.06
N ILE A 668 6.14 -10.37 4.07
CA ILE A 668 5.17 -11.45 3.86
C ILE A 668 5.60 -12.26 2.64
N ASN A 669 6.09 -13.47 2.88
CA ASN A 669 6.45 -14.44 1.83
C ASN A 669 5.40 -15.56 1.72
N SER A 670 5.17 -16.08 0.51
CA SER A 670 4.18 -17.13 0.22
C SER A 670 4.40 -18.42 1.02
N LEU A 671 5.66 -18.72 1.39
CA LEU A 671 6.02 -19.90 2.20
C LEU A 671 5.54 -19.78 3.67
N HIS A 672 5.46 -18.58 4.24
CA HIS A 672 5.00 -18.38 5.61
C HIS A 672 3.48 -18.42 5.77
N VAL A 673 2.74 -18.04 4.72
CA VAL A 673 1.26 -18.02 4.76
C VAL A 673 0.67 -19.44 4.78
N GLN A 674 1.43 -20.47 4.40
CA GLN A 674 0.96 -21.86 4.47
C GLN A 674 0.90 -22.42 5.91
N CYS A 675 1.66 -21.87 6.87
CA CYS A 675 1.62 -22.33 8.25
C CYS A 675 0.35 -21.89 9.00
N ASP A 676 -0.37 -20.87 8.49
CA ASP A 676 -1.53 -20.26 9.18
C ASP A 676 -2.86 -20.42 8.41
N ALA A 677 -2.88 -21.28 7.39
CA ALA A 677 -4.04 -21.47 6.51
C ALA A 677 -5.19 -22.28 7.18
N ARG A 678 -5.75 -21.75 8.27
CA ARG A 678 -7.13 -22.02 8.73
C ARG A 678 -7.97 -20.75 8.77
N ILE A 679 -7.64 -19.74 7.97
CA ILE A 679 -8.47 -18.54 7.86
C ILE A 679 -9.64 -18.84 6.91
N ARG A 680 -10.80 -19.06 7.52
CA ARG A 680 -12.11 -19.20 6.86
C ARG A 680 -12.38 -17.95 6.02
N PHE A 681 -12.49 -18.14 4.71
CA PHE A 681 -13.12 -17.17 3.82
C PHE A 681 -14.60 -17.00 4.22
N GLN A 682 -14.93 -15.91 4.88
CA GLN A 682 -16.27 -15.34 4.80
C GLN A 682 -16.22 -14.16 3.84
N GLY A 683 -17.00 -14.26 2.77
CA GLY A 683 -16.99 -13.34 1.65
C GLY A 683 -17.36 -11.92 2.07
N ARG A 684 -16.58 -10.96 1.54
CA ARG A 684 -17.00 -9.59 1.31
C ARG A 684 -16.43 -9.15 -0.05
N ILE A 685 -17.29 -9.19 -1.06
CA ILE A 685 -17.15 -8.52 -2.37
C ILE A 685 -18.01 -7.25 -2.34
#